data_AF-A0A3Q8UF19-F1
#
_entry.id   AF-A0A3Q8UF19-F1
#
_cell.length_a   1.000
_cell.length_b   1.000
_cell.length_c   1.000
_cell.angle_alpha   90.00
_cell.angle_beta   90.00
_cell.angle_gamma   90.00
#
_symmetry.space_group_name_H-M   'P 1'
#
loop_
_entity.id
_entity.type
_entity.pdbx_description
1 polymer ?
#
loop_
_entity_poly.entity_id
_entity_poly.type
_entity_poly.pdbx_seq_one_letter_code
_entity_poly.pdbx_strand_id
1 'polypeptide(L)'
;MAHNRRKLKPKAAQTNQHRADDTLEKMNQTSHKQPRWRSWLMSTLALTILLSSTGMIVGVGWISILYILNPEQISWLNEVLPKWAQIPLGKKDVSYTLPEIQLTLSKQKRIAGESLSLDNQQKKLFLLPVFQKRNNCQSDCQEIVELRVYALSKDLEFQFQQQKYYHLVTQLSVTGLTKTFVESALGENVSESETQEGSINLPLTEIKALENSTSPGFWFYLRGDITQDNDNKTAYGRIVHYNPQNRSLQQIISWKNPNGKLPKWQEVTGGGAKELVIDQTVGLEPHLQVYQVKPSKLVSNSLLLEAINLKKPESEDFGYKNSLLLARNGLWTPADAWLTSLVKERKKLYPEAAQAQIDFIRLHSQFTKIQADQSWASPSQQVLTYLLDGRWEQALQILIESPEKGREIYTLLKTDKGKLWHRTTVALRLNPTRRAVLAWAYLIFAVQRGEDRADSWIEGQANISQETLPYLQGLFAKLDEQVNNPHVSQIIGGVKKITQVNNADWRSIDPQADFKITDNQVWYQVEVSAFHNGTSWLSYPFSDLRLPKTQTSQFWTRVLGMRTDNSIQIVVWGSNGEQQINTATIKAVQMRGGVLRLLAVGDSITQNENSSIQPKPLALTSAALEWVQPAPIAIQELNRQNPQGVQAILPNVWRTLQQSGDIPSGQVPSLEKMKAQMGSWPVQMVDVTNDGNLDVVLTISGSAIASLTQPKNENLGNEDDKIRPRTLIFRANGKIIYNDFIFKSEQNLTAIAKLSSDQSLALLVESANTYNLKRWSETNQRFE
;
A
#
# COMPACT_ATOMS: atom_id res chain seq x y z
N MET A 1 50.89 -40.55 19.87
CA MET A 1 51.77 -39.53 20.48
C MET A 1 50.95 -38.82 21.55
N ALA A 2 50.97 -39.31 22.80
CA ALA A 2 51.73 -38.79 23.96
C ALA A 2 51.30 -37.34 24.29
N HIS A 3 50.77 -36.96 25.46
CA HIS A 3 50.95 -37.41 26.85
C HIS A 3 49.71 -37.06 27.71
N ASN A 4 49.23 -37.98 28.57
CA ASN A 4 49.21 -37.94 30.06
C ASN A 4 48.55 -36.70 30.72
N ARG A 5 47.72 -36.77 31.78
CA ARG A 5 47.58 -37.77 32.86
C ARG A 5 46.33 -37.45 33.74
N ARG A 6 45.59 -38.51 34.12
CA ARG A 6 45.09 -38.93 35.47
C ARG A 6 44.47 -37.87 36.43
N LYS A 7 43.36 -38.12 37.16
CA LYS A 7 42.91 -39.29 37.96
C LYS A 7 41.35 -39.30 38.04
N LEU A 8 40.61 -40.41 37.82
CA LEU A 8 40.29 -41.54 38.74
C LEU A 8 39.67 -41.09 40.08
N LYS A 9 38.57 -41.62 40.63
CA LYS A 9 37.41 -42.46 40.26
C LYS A 9 36.57 -42.53 41.57
N PRO A 10 35.24 -42.74 41.52
CA PRO A 10 34.39 -42.96 42.70
C PRO A 10 34.27 -44.45 43.06
N LYS A 11 33.81 -44.77 44.28
CA LYS A 11 33.29 -46.09 44.70
C LYS A 11 32.33 -45.89 45.89
N ALA A 12 31.05 -46.20 45.72
CA ALA A 12 30.37 -47.48 46.06
C ALA A 12 30.04 -47.56 47.55
N ALA A 13 28.79 -47.42 47.99
CA ALA A 13 27.62 -48.33 47.86
C ALA A 13 27.62 -49.47 48.88
N GLN A 14 26.43 -49.67 49.49
CA GLN A 14 25.89 -50.94 50.00
C GLN A 14 26.46 -51.43 51.37
N THR A 15 25.72 -51.98 52.35
CA THR A 15 24.35 -52.53 52.47
C THR A 15 24.00 -52.68 53.97
N ASN A 16 22.68 -52.67 54.25
CA ASN A 16 21.87 -53.26 55.37
C ASN A 16 22.61 -54.16 56.41
N GLN A 17 22.17 -54.31 57.68
CA GLN A 17 20.90 -54.92 58.10
C GLN A 17 20.97 -55.25 59.62
N HIS A 18 19.86 -55.06 60.36
CA HIS A 18 19.29 -55.81 61.53
C HIS A 18 20.18 -56.24 62.74
N ARG A 19 19.72 -56.39 63.99
CA ARG A 19 18.47 -56.19 64.78
C ARG A 19 18.77 -56.69 66.23
N ALA A 20 18.05 -56.14 67.21
CA ALA A 20 17.62 -56.75 68.49
C ALA A 20 18.55 -56.85 69.74
N ASP A 21 17.82 -56.76 70.85
CA ASP A 21 18.04 -57.05 72.29
C ASP A 21 18.84 -56.03 73.12
N ASP A 22 18.31 -55.31 74.10
CA ASP A 22 17.29 -55.49 75.17
C ASP A 22 17.93 -55.72 76.56
N THR A 23 17.30 -55.09 77.55
CA THR A 23 17.39 -55.22 79.02
C THR A 23 18.40 -54.45 79.88
N LEU A 24 17.77 -53.80 80.87
CA LEU A 24 18.22 -53.07 82.05
C LEU A 24 18.99 -53.92 83.07
N GLU A 25 19.83 -53.26 83.89
CA GLU A 25 19.95 -53.61 85.30
C GLU A 25 20.22 -52.41 86.23
N LYS A 26 19.58 -52.45 87.40
CA LYS A 26 19.61 -51.51 88.53
C LYS A 26 20.78 -51.80 89.47
N MET A 27 21.21 -50.82 90.28
CA MET A 27 21.54 -51.09 91.69
C MET A 27 21.41 -49.85 92.62
N ASN A 28 20.93 -50.14 93.83
CA ASN A 28 20.43 -49.30 94.92
C ASN A 28 21.56 -48.77 95.86
N GLN A 29 21.43 -47.52 96.35
CA GLN A 29 21.14 -47.06 97.74
C GLN A 29 22.14 -47.40 98.86
N THR A 30 22.46 -46.38 99.69
CA THR A 30 22.18 -46.40 101.15
C THR A 30 22.09 -44.98 101.73
N SER A 31 21.38 -44.86 102.86
CA SER A 31 20.85 -43.66 103.52
C SER A 31 21.52 -43.40 104.87
N HIS A 32 21.55 -42.14 105.32
CA HIS A 32 21.60 -41.79 106.75
C HIS A 32 20.53 -40.73 107.10
N LYS A 33 19.85 -40.94 108.24
CA LYS A 33 18.75 -40.12 108.80
C LYS A 33 19.25 -39.20 109.93
N GLN A 34 18.62 -38.01 110.08
CA GLN A 34 18.00 -37.42 111.30
C GLN A 34 17.79 -35.87 111.14
N PRO A 35 17.03 -35.13 112.00
CA PRO A 35 15.57 -35.11 112.03
C PRO A 35 14.96 -33.66 112.20
N ARG A 36 13.63 -33.61 112.40
CA ARG A 36 12.82 -32.58 113.11
C ARG A 36 12.26 -31.37 112.34
N TRP A 37 10.99 -31.55 111.93
CA TRP A 37 9.80 -30.86 112.47
C TRP A 37 9.63 -29.34 112.35
N ARG A 38 10.44 -28.66 111.52
CA ARG A 38 10.17 -27.26 111.10
C ARG A 38 9.78 -27.09 109.62
N SER A 39 9.73 -28.17 108.82
CA SER A 39 9.60 -28.04 107.36
C SER A 39 8.18 -28.20 106.79
N TRP A 40 7.14 -28.45 107.59
CA TRP A 40 5.82 -28.76 107.02
C TRP A 40 5.11 -27.53 106.41
N LEU A 41 5.31 -26.31 106.94
CA LEU A 41 4.78 -25.08 106.32
C LEU A 41 5.65 -24.53 105.17
N MET A 42 6.91 -24.97 105.07
CA MET A 42 7.78 -24.60 103.94
C MET A 42 7.72 -25.62 102.80
N SER A 43 7.22 -26.84 103.06
CA SER A 43 7.15 -27.91 102.06
C SER A 43 5.93 -27.79 101.15
N THR A 44 4.80 -27.21 101.60
CA THR A 44 3.66 -26.89 100.72
C THR A 44 3.94 -25.68 99.83
N LEU A 45 4.71 -24.70 100.31
CA LEU A 45 5.20 -23.58 99.48
C LEU A 45 6.25 -24.06 98.45
N ALA A 46 7.15 -24.96 98.85
CA ALA A 46 8.13 -25.54 97.93
C ALA A 46 7.51 -26.49 96.90
N LEU A 47 6.47 -27.26 97.25
CA LEU A 47 5.80 -28.17 96.31
C LEU A 47 4.91 -27.40 95.30
N THR A 48 4.30 -26.29 95.70
CA THR A 48 3.58 -25.40 94.77
C THR A 48 4.55 -24.61 93.88
N ILE A 49 5.74 -24.25 94.36
CA ILE A 49 6.82 -23.66 93.54
C ILE A 49 7.46 -24.70 92.61
N LEU A 50 7.61 -25.96 93.02
CA LEU A 50 8.14 -27.05 92.17
C LEU A 50 7.14 -27.54 91.12
N LEU A 51 5.85 -27.65 91.46
CA LEU A 51 4.81 -28.01 90.48
C LEU A 51 4.49 -26.86 89.52
N SER A 52 4.57 -25.60 89.96
CA SER A 52 4.46 -24.45 89.06
C SER A 52 5.69 -24.31 88.14
N SER A 53 6.91 -24.56 88.64
CA SER A 53 8.12 -24.50 87.80
C SER A 53 8.19 -25.65 86.79
N THR A 54 7.72 -26.86 87.11
CA THR A 54 7.71 -27.96 86.13
C THR A 54 6.70 -27.71 85.00
N GLY A 55 5.52 -27.17 85.31
CA GLY A 55 4.53 -26.75 84.29
C GLY A 55 5.01 -25.56 83.45
N MET A 56 5.74 -24.63 84.05
CA MET A 56 6.30 -23.46 83.36
C MET A 56 7.45 -23.86 82.43
N ILE A 57 8.29 -24.84 82.78
CA ILE A 57 9.37 -25.33 81.91
C ILE A 57 8.83 -26.11 80.71
N VAL A 58 7.79 -26.94 80.89
CA VAL A 58 7.15 -27.65 79.77
C VAL A 58 6.37 -26.68 78.86
N GLY A 59 5.69 -25.70 79.44
CA GLY A 59 4.98 -24.65 78.69
C GLY A 59 5.93 -23.73 77.90
N VAL A 60 7.00 -23.23 78.53
CA VAL A 60 8.01 -22.39 77.88
C VAL A 60 8.82 -23.19 76.86
N GLY A 61 9.09 -24.47 77.12
CA GLY A 61 9.73 -25.37 76.17
C GLY A 61 8.87 -25.60 74.92
N TRP A 62 7.57 -25.85 75.08
CA TRP A 62 6.64 -26.01 73.96
C TRP A 62 6.44 -24.71 73.17
N ILE A 63 6.34 -23.57 73.85
CA ILE A 63 6.28 -22.23 73.21
C ILE A 63 7.59 -21.93 72.46
N SER A 64 8.75 -22.32 72.99
CA SER A 64 10.04 -22.14 72.30
C SER A 64 10.16 -23.03 71.05
N ILE A 65 9.66 -24.26 71.12
CA ILE A 65 9.61 -25.18 69.96
C ILE A 65 8.64 -24.64 68.90
N LEU A 66 7.45 -24.18 69.29
CA LEU A 66 6.51 -23.51 68.40
C LEU A 66 7.13 -22.23 67.81
N TYR A 67 7.92 -21.48 68.57
CA TYR A 67 8.56 -20.25 68.11
C TYR A 67 9.64 -20.52 67.05
N ILE A 68 10.38 -21.62 67.19
CA ILE A 68 11.40 -22.05 66.22
C ILE A 68 10.76 -22.68 64.97
N LEU A 69 9.67 -23.45 65.14
CA LEU A 69 9.07 -24.22 64.04
C LEU A 69 7.96 -23.46 63.28
N ASN A 70 7.25 -22.54 63.93
CA ASN A 70 6.17 -21.71 63.36
C ASN A 70 5.91 -20.46 64.26
N PRO A 71 6.76 -19.42 64.20
CA PRO A 71 6.62 -18.23 65.04
C PRO A 71 5.27 -17.50 64.87
N GLU A 72 4.56 -17.76 63.77
CA GLU A 72 3.26 -17.20 63.41
C GLU A 72 2.09 -17.73 64.27
N GLN A 73 2.20 -18.92 64.88
CA GLN A 73 1.11 -19.51 65.70
C GLN A 73 1.02 -18.93 67.13
N ILE A 74 1.98 -18.09 67.53
CA ILE A 74 2.10 -17.53 68.90
C ILE A 74 1.74 -16.03 68.91
N SER A 75 1.18 -15.48 67.82
CA SER A 75 0.82 -14.06 67.71
C SER A 75 -0.20 -13.60 68.77
N TRP A 76 -1.08 -14.50 69.24
CA TRP A 76 -2.06 -14.24 70.31
C TRP A 76 -1.41 -13.83 71.64
N LEU A 77 -0.13 -14.18 71.90
CA LEU A 77 0.56 -13.73 73.10
C LEU A 77 0.78 -12.21 73.12
N ASN A 78 0.88 -11.54 71.96
CA ASN A 78 1.12 -10.10 71.89
C ASN A 78 -0.10 -9.27 72.36
N GLU A 79 -1.29 -9.86 72.45
CA GLU A 79 -2.47 -9.22 73.05
C GLU A 79 -2.39 -9.17 74.60
N VAL A 80 -1.61 -10.07 75.21
CA VAL A 80 -1.48 -10.23 76.67
C VAL A 80 -0.13 -9.70 77.17
N LEU A 81 0.86 -9.54 76.29
CA LEU A 81 2.20 -9.05 76.64
C LEU A 81 2.28 -7.51 76.69
N PRO A 82 2.93 -6.92 77.70
CA PRO A 82 3.18 -5.48 77.75
C PRO A 82 4.11 -5.03 76.61
N LYS A 83 3.99 -3.77 76.19
CA LYS A 83 4.67 -3.21 74.98
C LYS A 83 6.18 -3.49 74.89
N TRP A 84 6.88 -3.61 76.02
CA TRP A 84 8.31 -3.89 76.07
C TRP A 84 8.68 -5.37 75.89
N ALA A 85 7.71 -6.28 76.02
CA ALA A 85 7.87 -7.73 75.89
C ALA A 85 7.20 -8.28 74.63
N GLN A 86 6.62 -7.42 73.79
CA GLN A 86 6.00 -7.84 72.53
C GLN A 86 7.06 -8.46 71.63
N ILE A 87 6.72 -9.65 71.12
CA ILE A 87 7.58 -10.42 70.27
C ILE A 87 7.67 -9.70 68.92
N PRO A 88 8.88 -9.31 68.45
CA PRO A 88 9.05 -8.62 67.18
C PRO A 88 8.75 -9.59 66.04
N LEU A 89 7.53 -9.51 65.52
CA LEU A 89 7.16 -10.17 64.28
C LEU A 89 7.95 -9.50 63.15
N GLY A 90 8.97 -10.19 62.61
CA GLY A 90 9.73 -9.71 61.46
C GLY A 90 8.77 -9.27 60.36
N LYS A 91 9.02 -8.09 59.75
CA LYS A 91 8.17 -7.38 58.76
C LYS A 91 6.98 -8.21 58.29
N LYS A 92 5.90 -8.18 59.08
CA LYS A 92 4.64 -8.87 58.81
C LYS A 92 4.20 -8.44 57.40
N ASP A 93 4.03 -9.36 56.46
CA ASP A 93 3.17 -9.11 55.30
C ASP A 93 1.75 -9.02 55.86
N VAL A 94 1.37 -7.82 56.26
CA VAL A 94 0.09 -7.57 56.93
C VAL A 94 -1.01 -8.05 56.01
N SER A 95 -1.87 -8.93 56.53
CA SER A 95 -3.04 -9.38 55.80
C SER A 95 -4.12 -8.30 55.85
N TYR A 96 -4.72 -8.00 54.71
CA TYR A 96 -5.73 -6.95 54.56
C TYR A 96 -6.98 -7.53 53.91
N THR A 97 -8.13 -6.95 54.24
CA THR A 97 -9.37 -7.19 53.49
C THR A 97 -9.29 -6.52 52.12
N LEU A 98 -10.10 -6.97 51.14
CA LEU A 98 -10.13 -6.36 49.82
C LEU A 98 -10.44 -4.85 49.85
N PRO A 99 -11.41 -4.35 50.67
CA PRO A 99 -11.63 -2.91 50.82
C PRO A 99 -10.42 -2.16 51.39
N GLU A 100 -9.68 -2.73 52.34
CA GLU A 100 -8.48 -2.11 52.90
C GLU A 100 -7.34 -2.05 51.88
N ILE A 101 -7.19 -3.07 51.03
CA ILE A 101 -6.25 -3.07 49.91
C ILE A 101 -6.60 -1.94 48.94
N GLN A 102 -7.88 -1.82 48.56
CA GLN A 102 -8.37 -0.75 47.68
C GLN A 102 -8.14 0.64 48.28
N LEU A 103 -8.38 0.80 49.58
CA LEU A 103 -8.14 2.06 50.30
C LEU A 103 -6.64 2.42 50.32
N THR A 104 -5.77 1.43 50.55
CA THR A 104 -4.32 1.62 50.55
C THR A 104 -3.80 2.05 49.18
N LEU A 105 -4.30 1.43 48.10
CA LEU A 105 -4.01 1.83 46.72
C LEU A 105 -4.50 3.25 46.43
N SER A 106 -5.72 3.58 46.86
CA SER A 106 -6.31 4.90 46.65
C SER A 106 -5.49 6.02 47.32
N LYS A 107 -4.98 5.78 48.54
CA LYS A 107 -4.05 6.70 49.24
C LYS A 107 -2.76 6.94 48.45
N GLN A 108 -2.33 5.96 47.64
CA GLN A 108 -1.16 6.05 46.77
C GLN A 108 -1.48 6.64 45.38
N LYS A 109 -2.70 7.17 45.17
CA LYS A 109 -3.21 7.62 43.86
C LYS A 109 -3.21 6.50 42.81
N ARG A 110 -3.36 5.25 43.25
CA ARG A 110 -3.52 4.06 42.42
C ARG A 110 -4.97 3.60 42.47
N ILE A 111 -5.44 2.97 41.40
CA ILE A 111 -6.81 2.49 41.26
C ILE A 111 -6.76 0.97 41.18
N ALA A 112 -7.49 0.28 42.04
CA ALA A 112 -7.62 -1.17 41.97
C ALA A 112 -8.58 -1.56 40.83
N GLY A 113 -8.16 -2.45 39.94
CA GLY A 113 -9.02 -2.99 38.90
C GLY A 113 -9.83 -4.21 39.35
N GLU A 114 -10.44 -4.88 38.38
CA GLU A 114 -11.19 -6.11 38.62
C GLU A 114 -10.26 -7.28 38.98
N SER A 115 -10.60 -8.02 40.04
CA SER A 115 -9.83 -9.18 40.48
C SER A 115 -10.03 -10.38 39.56
N LEU A 116 -8.95 -10.95 39.04
CA LEU A 116 -8.94 -12.18 38.23
C LEU A 116 -8.67 -13.38 39.13
N SER A 117 -9.61 -14.34 39.22
CA SER A 117 -9.42 -15.55 40.05
C SER A 117 -8.29 -16.42 39.51
N LEU A 118 -7.41 -16.88 40.40
CA LEU A 118 -6.30 -17.82 40.12
C LEU A 118 -6.56 -19.17 40.80
N ASP A 119 -7.82 -19.47 41.04
CA ASP A 119 -8.32 -20.72 41.58
C ASP A 119 -9.69 -21.01 40.95
N ASN A 120 -10.26 -22.18 41.24
CA ASN A 120 -11.58 -22.61 40.73
C ASN A 120 -12.74 -21.78 41.32
N GLN A 121 -12.70 -20.46 41.12
CA GLN A 121 -13.68 -19.43 41.48
C GLN A 121 -13.93 -19.26 42.99
N GLN A 122 -13.08 -19.84 43.85
CA GLN A 122 -13.21 -19.74 45.30
C GLN A 122 -12.62 -18.43 45.87
N LYS A 123 -11.97 -17.61 45.02
CA LYS A 123 -11.31 -16.34 45.36
C LYS A 123 -10.33 -16.46 46.53
N LYS A 124 -9.74 -17.64 46.72
CA LYS A 124 -8.65 -17.89 47.69
C LYS A 124 -7.32 -17.38 47.14
N LEU A 125 -7.19 -17.28 45.82
CA LEU A 125 -6.03 -16.73 45.13
C LEU A 125 -6.52 -15.88 43.97
N PHE A 126 -6.08 -14.63 43.87
CA PHE A 126 -6.48 -13.75 42.78
C PHE A 126 -5.36 -12.78 42.37
N LEU A 127 -5.41 -12.37 41.10
CA LEU A 127 -4.59 -11.29 40.57
C LEU A 127 -5.39 -10.00 40.57
N LEU A 128 -4.79 -8.93 41.08
CA LEU A 128 -5.33 -7.58 41.12
C LEU A 128 -4.47 -6.67 40.24
N PRO A 129 -5.00 -6.20 39.09
CA PRO A 129 -4.33 -5.15 38.33
C PRO A 129 -4.46 -3.81 39.05
N VAL A 130 -3.38 -3.05 39.05
CA VAL A 130 -3.30 -1.73 39.64
C VAL A 130 -3.11 -0.72 38.52
N PHE A 131 -3.97 0.29 38.50
CA PHE A 131 -4.00 1.34 37.50
C PHE A 131 -3.52 2.67 38.08
N GLN A 132 -3.05 3.56 37.20
CA GLN A 132 -2.78 4.96 37.50
C GLN A 132 -3.43 5.86 36.45
N LYS A 133 -3.93 7.02 36.88
CA LYS A 133 -4.43 8.04 35.94
C LYS A 133 -3.25 8.75 35.27
N ARG A 134 -3.25 8.78 33.94
CA ARG A 134 -2.27 9.48 33.11
C ARG A 134 -2.54 10.99 33.12
N ASN A 135 -1.47 11.78 33.03
CA ASN A 135 -1.57 13.21 32.83
C ASN A 135 -1.87 13.50 31.34
N ASN A 136 -2.66 14.53 31.04
CA ASN A 136 -2.92 15.03 29.68
C ASN A 136 -3.52 13.99 28.70
N CYS A 137 -4.46 13.15 29.15
CA CYS A 137 -5.18 12.17 28.32
C CYS A 137 -6.60 12.64 27.96
N GLN A 138 -7.06 12.36 26.74
CA GLN A 138 -8.43 12.66 26.28
C GLN A 138 -9.36 11.44 26.38
N SER A 139 -8.85 10.23 26.10
CA SER A 139 -9.55 8.94 26.25
C SER A 139 -8.61 7.88 26.87
N ASP A 140 -9.19 6.82 27.45
CA ASP A 140 -8.47 5.70 28.10
C ASP A 140 -7.37 6.16 29.08
N CYS A 141 -7.77 7.06 29.98
CA CYS A 141 -6.88 7.79 30.89
C CYS A 141 -6.20 6.94 31.98
N GLN A 142 -6.45 5.64 32.04
CA GLN A 142 -5.86 4.75 33.03
C GLN A 142 -4.85 3.82 32.36
N GLU A 143 -3.70 3.64 32.99
CA GLU A 143 -2.70 2.65 32.56
C GLU A 143 -2.40 1.67 33.69
N ILE A 144 -2.13 0.42 33.34
CA ILE A 144 -1.68 -0.63 34.24
C ILE A 144 -0.22 -0.36 34.57
N VAL A 145 0.04 -0.16 35.85
CA VAL A 145 1.38 0.14 36.38
C VAL A 145 1.95 -1.00 37.22
N GLU A 146 1.09 -1.90 37.68
CA GLU A 146 1.48 -3.00 38.55
C GLU A 146 0.45 -4.12 38.51
N LEU A 147 0.90 -5.35 38.69
CA LEU A 147 0.06 -6.52 38.93
C LEU A 147 0.42 -7.11 40.28
N ARG A 148 -0.59 -7.35 41.12
CA ARG A 148 -0.40 -7.96 42.45
C ARG A 148 -1.14 -9.28 42.53
N VAL A 149 -0.53 -10.29 43.13
CA VAL A 149 -1.22 -11.55 43.44
C VAL A 149 -1.45 -11.61 44.94
N TYR A 150 -2.68 -11.91 45.34
CA TYR A 150 -3.09 -12.02 46.73
C TYR A 150 -3.61 -13.42 47.01
N ALA A 151 -3.24 -13.98 48.17
CA ALA A 151 -3.73 -15.26 48.66
C ALA A 151 -4.46 -15.08 49.99
N LEU A 152 -5.49 -15.89 50.21
CA LEU A 152 -6.22 -15.94 51.47
C LEU A 152 -5.24 -16.26 52.60
N SER A 153 -5.27 -15.43 53.64
CA SER A 153 -4.48 -15.66 54.84
C SER A 153 -4.89 -16.97 55.50
N LYS A 154 -3.88 -17.69 55.98
CA LYS A 154 -4.05 -18.91 56.79
C LYS A 154 -3.78 -18.64 58.26
N ASP A 155 -3.52 -17.40 58.65
CA ASP A 155 -3.17 -17.05 60.02
C ASP A 155 -4.39 -17.30 60.90
N LEU A 156 -4.17 -17.97 62.05
CA LEU A 156 -5.22 -18.34 62.99
C LEU A 156 -6.05 -17.12 63.45
N GLU A 157 -5.41 -15.95 63.54
CA GLU A 157 -6.03 -14.65 63.89
C GLU A 157 -7.20 -14.28 62.95
N PHE A 158 -7.13 -14.68 61.67
CA PHE A 158 -8.13 -14.31 60.65
C PHE A 158 -9.06 -15.47 60.26
N GLN A 159 -8.77 -16.72 60.64
CA GLN A 159 -9.59 -17.88 60.29
C GLN A 159 -11.01 -17.82 60.87
N PHE A 160 -11.19 -17.12 61.99
CA PHE A 160 -12.48 -16.99 62.68
C PHE A 160 -13.22 -15.68 62.36
N GLN A 161 -12.64 -14.82 61.52
CA GLN A 161 -13.25 -13.57 61.09
C GLN A 161 -14.28 -13.83 59.98
N GLN A 162 -15.40 -13.09 59.97
CA GLN A 162 -16.39 -13.19 58.89
C GLN A 162 -15.86 -12.64 57.55
N GLN A 163 -14.93 -11.69 57.61
CA GLN A 163 -14.29 -11.08 56.44
C GLN A 163 -13.07 -11.90 56.01
N LYS A 164 -12.86 -12.00 54.69
CA LYS A 164 -11.69 -12.67 54.12
C LYS A 164 -10.49 -11.72 54.12
N TYR A 165 -9.39 -12.16 54.75
CA TYR A 165 -8.12 -11.45 54.78
C TYR A 165 -7.13 -12.06 53.79
N TYR A 166 -6.33 -11.22 53.15
CA TYR A 166 -5.38 -11.63 52.11
C TYR A 166 -4.00 -11.06 52.35
N HIS A 167 -2.97 -11.86 52.12
CA HIS A 167 -1.57 -11.41 52.09
C HIS A 167 -1.09 -11.27 50.64
N LEU A 168 -0.17 -10.34 50.40
CA LEU A 168 0.47 -10.16 49.11
C LEU A 168 1.44 -11.32 48.87
N VAL A 169 1.31 -12.00 47.72
CA VAL A 169 2.14 -13.14 47.35
C VAL A 169 3.31 -12.72 46.47
N THR A 170 3.02 -11.91 45.46
CA THR A 170 4.01 -11.39 44.51
C THR A 170 3.45 -10.14 43.84
N GLN A 171 4.34 -9.28 43.38
CA GLN A 171 4.00 -8.10 42.59
C GLN A 171 4.92 -8.00 41.37
N LEU A 172 4.41 -7.42 40.28
CA LEU A 172 5.16 -7.16 39.05
C LEU A 172 4.87 -5.72 38.62
N SER A 173 5.90 -4.88 38.57
CA SER A 173 5.79 -3.55 37.95
C SER A 173 5.57 -3.70 36.46
N VAL A 174 4.66 -2.91 35.91
CA VAL A 174 4.31 -2.90 34.49
C VAL A 174 4.73 -1.57 33.89
N THR A 175 5.44 -1.65 32.77
CA THR A 175 5.77 -0.49 31.94
C THR A 175 5.25 -0.73 30.53
N GLY A 176 4.77 0.34 29.89
CA GLY A 176 4.35 0.34 28.49
C GLY A 176 5.44 -0.13 27.52
N LEU A 177 5.06 -0.33 26.26
CA LEU A 177 6.03 -0.60 25.18
C LEU A 177 6.44 0.73 24.54
N THR A 178 7.67 0.83 24.05
CA THR A 178 8.12 2.03 23.34
C THR A 178 7.30 2.23 22.06
N LYS A 179 6.98 3.49 21.74
CA LYS A 179 6.29 3.85 20.49
C LYS A 179 7.04 3.32 19.26
N THR A 180 8.37 3.39 19.29
CA THR A 180 9.25 2.85 18.24
C THR A 180 9.10 1.35 18.06
N PHE A 181 9.00 0.55 19.14
CA PHE A 181 8.74 -0.88 19.03
C PHE A 181 7.39 -1.18 18.37
N VAL A 182 6.35 -0.43 18.73
CA VAL A 182 5.00 -0.64 18.18
C VAL A 182 4.93 -0.25 16.71
N GLU A 183 5.54 0.87 16.33
CA GLU A 183 5.50 1.42 14.97
C GLU A 183 6.57 0.84 14.02
N SER A 184 7.59 0.13 14.52
CA SER A 184 8.65 -0.43 13.67
C SER A 184 8.12 -1.40 12.62
N ALA A 185 8.82 -1.50 11.48
CA ALA A 185 8.47 -2.47 10.46
C ALA A 185 8.70 -3.89 10.99
N LEU A 186 7.86 -4.84 10.56
CA LEU A 186 8.00 -6.24 10.97
C LEU A 186 9.34 -6.81 10.48
N GLY A 187 10.10 -7.39 11.42
CA GLY A 187 11.42 -7.95 11.15
C GLY A 187 12.59 -6.99 11.39
N GLU A 188 12.34 -5.72 11.70
CA GLU A 188 13.39 -4.83 12.24
C GLU A 188 13.73 -5.27 13.66
N ASN A 189 15.02 -5.49 13.94
CA ASN A 189 15.51 -5.81 15.28
C ASN A 189 15.54 -4.54 16.15
N VAL A 190 14.40 -3.90 16.34
CA VAL A 190 14.26 -2.80 17.30
C VAL A 190 14.17 -3.43 18.67
N SER A 191 15.25 -3.35 19.44
CA SER A 191 15.23 -3.84 20.82
C SER A 191 14.31 -2.94 21.65
N GLU A 192 13.49 -3.54 22.50
CA GLU A 192 12.70 -2.82 23.52
C GLU A 192 13.60 -1.97 24.43
N SER A 193 14.89 -2.31 24.51
CA SER A 193 15.92 -1.70 25.35
C SER A 193 16.67 -0.55 24.69
N GLU A 194 16.32 -0.11 23.47
CA GLU A 194 16.88 1.13 22.92
C GLU A 194 16.33 2.33 23.70
N THR A 195 16.95 2.57 24.84
CA THR A 195 16.86 3.81 25.63
C THR A 195 17.49 4.93 24.82
N GLN A 196 16.85 5.33 23.72
CA GLN A 196 17.01 6.68 23.25
C GLN A 196 16.35 7.57 24.31
N GLU A 197 17.14 8.43 24.96
CA GLU A 197 16.63 9.50 25.80
C GLU A 197 15.51 10.23 25.03
N GLY A 198 14.25 10.11 25.48
CA GLY A 198 13.08 10.66 24.81
C GLY A 198 12.09 9.66 24.21
N SER A 199 12.30 8.33 24.34
CA SER A 199 11.32 7.34 23.87
C SER A 199 10.01 7.40 24.68
N ILE A 200 8.90 7.63 23.97
CA ILE A 200 7.55 7.66 24.55
C ILE A 200 7.08 6.22 24.78
N ASN A 201 6.74 5.86 26.02
CA ASN A 201 6.10 4.59 26.32
C ASN A 201 4.60 4.68 26.11
N LEU A 202 4.06 3.73 25.34
CA LEU A 202 2.63 3.60 25.09
C LEU A 202 1.99 2.77 26.21
N PRO A 203 0.86 3.23 26.78
CA PRO A 203 0.25 2.62 27.96
C PRO A 203 -0.28 1.22 27.68
N LEU A 204 -0.38 0.39 28.70
CA LEU A 204 -1.18 -0.84 28.68
C LEU A 204 -2.44 -0.57 29.51
N THR A 205 -3.63 -0.77 28.96
CA THR A 205 -4.90 -0.33 29.55
C THR A 205 -5.84 -1.49 29.89
N GLU A 206 -5.57 -2.69 29.37
CA GLU A 206 -6.39 -3.87 29.61
C GLU A 206 -5.54 -5.07 30.02
N ILE A 207 -6.11 -5.92 30.87
CA ILE A 207 -5.60 -7.25 31.19
C ILE A 207 -6.73 -8.27 31.14
N LYS A 208 -6.49 -9.42 30.53
CA LYS A 208 -7.40 -10.58 30.61
C LYS A 208 -6.62 -11.89 30.63
N ALA A 209 -7.29 -12.93 31.12
CA ALA A 209 -6.78 -14.29 31.03
C ALA A 209 -6.65 -14.73 29.57
N LEU A 210 -5.55 -15.38 29.24
CA LEU A 210 -5.34 -16.00 27.95
C LEU A 210 -5.78 -17.47 28.02
N GLU A 211 -7.02 -17.71 27.61
CA GLU A 211 -7.72 -18.99 27.79
C GLU A 211 -7.16 -20.11 26.92
N ASN A 212 -7.55 -21.35 27.24
CA ASN A 212 -7.25 -22.55 26.46
C ASN A 212 -5.76 -22.95 26.40
N SER A 213 -4.93 -22.51 27.35
CA SER A 213 -3.56 -23.03 27.50
C SER A 213 -3.56 -24.48 27.99
N THR A 214 -2.67 -25.31 27.46
CA THR A 214 -2.35 -26.64 28.01
C THR A 214 -1.15 -26.61 28.97
N SER A 215 -0.49 -25.45 29.11
CA SER A 215 0.66 -25.28 29.99
C SER A 215 0.22 -25.01 31.44
N PRO A 216 0.95 -25.52 32.45
CA PRO A 216 0.63 -25.23 33.84
C PRO A 216 0.74 -23.74 34.19
N GLY A 217 -0.02 -23.33 35.20
CA GLY A 217 -0.10 -21.96 35.69
C GLY A 217 -1.18 -21.13 34.98
N PHE A 218 -1.12 -19.81 35.18
CA PHE A 218 -2.13 -18.88 34.66
C PHE A 218 -1.46 -17.88 33.72
N TRP A 219 -2.04 -17.68 32.55
CA TRP A 219 -1.51 -16.82 31.50
C TRP A 219 -2.41 -15.63 31.29
N PHE A 220 -1.82 -14.46 31.12
CA PHE A 220 -2.51 -13.19 30.92
C PHE A 220 -1.89 -12.46 29.74
N TYR A 221 -2.72 -11.74 28.98
CA TYR A 221 -2.23 -10.69 28.11
C TYR A 221 -2.55 -9.33 28.73
N LEU A 222 -1.60 -8.42 28.62
CA LEU A 222 -1.80 -6.99 28.84
C LEU A 222 -1.87 -6.35 27.47
N ARG A 223 -2.82 -5.45 27.24
CA ARG A 223 -3.06 -4.81 25.94
C ARG A 223 -3.10 -3.29 26.06
N GLY A 224 -2.51 -2.63 25.09
CA GLY A 224 -2.84 -1.27 24.68
C GLY A 224 -3.12 -1.25 23.18
N ASP A 225 -3.65 -0.14 22.69
CA ASP A 225 -4.02 0.00 21.30
C ASP A 225 -3.60 1.38 20.77
N ILE A 226 -3.21 1.44 19.49
CA ILE A 226 -2.94 2.68 18.77
C ILE A 226 -3.73 2.69 17.46
N THR A 227 -4.43 3.79 17.20
CA THR A 227 -5.13 4.03 15.94
C THR A 227 -4.18 4.77 15.00
N GLN A 228 -4.00 4.25 13.78
CA GLN A 228 -3.30 4.93 12.69
C GLN A 228 -4.30 5.66 11.78
N ASP A 229 -3.81 6.57 10.93
CA ASP A 229 -4.60 7.52 10.11
C ASP A 229 -5.67 6.90 9.18
N ASN A 230 -5.78 5.56 9.10
CA ASN A 230 -6.73 4.83 8.25
C ASN A 230 -7.70 3.93 9.05
N ASP A 231 -8.04 4.27 10.30
CA ASP A 231 -8.89 3.47 11.22
C ASP A 231 -8.37 2.05 11.55
N ASN A 232 -7.19 1.68 11.06
CA ASN A 232 -6.53 0.44 11.43
C ASN A 232 -5.97 0.53 12.85
N LYS A 233 -6.45 -0.35 13.70
CA LYS A 233 -6.10 -0.42 15.12
C LYS A 233 -4.99 -1.45 15.33
N THR A 234 -3.78 -0.97 15.65
CA THR A 234 -2.68 -1.86 16.06
C THR A 234 -2.81 -2.16 17.54
N ALA A 235 -3.00 -3.43 17.88
CA ALA A 235 -2.96 -3.91 19.26
C ALA A 235 -1.53 -4.27 19.64
N TYR A 236 -1.09 -3.90 20.83
CA TYR A 236 0.23 -4.25 21.35
C TYR A 236 0.14 -4.62 22.82
N GLY A 237 1.15 -5.32 23.33
CA GLY A 237 1.01 -5.86 24.66
C GLY A 237 2.15 -6.69 25.19
N ARG A 238 1.91 -7.27 26.36
CA ARG A 238 2.82 -8.19 27.04
C ARG A 238 2.08 -9.47 27.43
N ILE A 239 2.78 -10.59 27.41
CA ILE A 239 2.29 -11.85 27.99
C ILE A 239 2.92 -12.02 29.37
N VAL A 240 2.07 -12.27 30.36
CA VAL A 240 2.48 -12.50 31.75
C VAL A 240 2.02 -13.89 32.18
N HIS A 241 2.88 -14.57 32.93
CA HIS A 241 2.62 -15.88 33.49
C HIS A 241 2.71 -15.83 35.01
N TYR A 242 1.72 -16.41 35.68
CA TYR A 242 1.77 -16.70 37.10
C TYR A 242 1.99 -18.21 37.30
N ASN A 243 3.09 -18.56 37.96
CA ASN A 243 3.34 -19.94 38.36
C ASN A 243 2.92 -20.15 39.83
N PRO A 244 1.90 -20.99 40.10
CA PRO A 244 1.45 -21.26 41.47
C PRO A 244 2.44 -22.07 42.31
N GLN A 245 3.36 -22.83 41.69
CA GLN A 245 4.33 -23.68 42.42
C GLN A 245 5.42 -22.85 43.11
N ASN A 246 5.97 -21.86 42.40
CA ASN A 246 7.00 -20.96 42.95
C ASN A 246 6.43 -19.60 43.38
N ARG A 247 5.10 -19.42 43.27
CA ARG A 247 4.35 -18.21 43.62
C ARG A 247 4.88 -16.94 42.93
N SER A 248 5.44 -17.07 41.73
CA SER A 248 6.04 -15.94 41.00
C SER A 248 5.18 -15.47 39.84
N LEU A 249 5.22 -14.15 39.61
CA LEU A 249 4.60 -13.49 38.46
C LEU A 249 5.72 -12.97 37.55
N GLN A 250 5.68 -13.36 36.28
CA GLN A 250 6.75 -13.07 35.33
C GLN A 250 6.21 -12.52 34.02
N GLN A 251 6.86 -11.49 33.49
CA GLN A 251 6.67 -11.07 32.10
C GLN A 251 7.46 -12.00 31.19
N ILE A 252 6.80 -12.54 30.16
CA ILE A 252 7.37 -13.58 29.29
C ILE A 252 7.82 -13.01 27.95
N ILE A 253 6.92 -12.35 27.21
CA ILE A 253 7.24 -11.72 25.92
C ILE A 253 6.44 -10.44 25.72
N SER A 254 6.97 -9.54 24.88
CA SER A 254 6.26 -8.40 24.31
C SER A 254 5.73 -8.75 22.92
N TRP A 255 4.57 -8.22 22.53
CA TRP A 255 3.93 -8.52 21.26
C TRP A 255 3.27 -7.30 20.64
N LYS A 256 3.08 -7.34 19.32
CA LYS A 256 2.29 -6.39 18.54
C LYS A 256 1.54 -7.11 17.42
N ASN A 257 0.39 -6.57 17.05
CA ASN A 257 -0.48 -7.06 16.00
C ASN A 257 -1.07 -5.88 15.21
N PRO A 258 -0.62 -5.67 13.96
CA PRO A 258 -1.11 -4.58 13.11
C PRO A 258 -2.62 -4.65 12.79
N ASN A 259 -3.25 -5.82 12.90
CA ASN A 259 -4.67 -6.04 12.61
C ASN A 259 -5.55 -6.11 13.86
N GLY A 260 -5.01 -5.77 15.04
CA GLY A 260 -5.77 -5.72 16.29
C GLY A 260 -6.15 -7.09 16.89
N LYS A 261 -5.75 -8.22 16.27
CA LYS A 261 -6.06 -9.55 16.81
C LYS A 261 -5.22 -9.86 18.05
N LEU A 262 -5.80 -10.62 18.97
CA LEU A 262 -5.14 -11.05 20.19
C LEU A 262 -4.26 -12.30 19.95
N PRO A 263 -3.17 -12.47 20.73
CA PRO A 263 -2.48 -13.74 20.84
C PRO A 263 -3.44 -14.86 21.24
N LYS A 264 -3.18 -16.10 20.81
CA LYS A 264 -4.03 -17.26 21.13
C LYS A 264 -3.20 -18.52 21.35
N TRP A 265 -3.72 -19.42 22.19
CA TRP A 265 -3.21 -20.79 22.30
C TRP A 265 -3.82 -21.66 21.21
N GLN A 266 -2.97 -22.29 20.40
CA GLN A 266 -3.38 -23.18 19.32
C GLN A 266 -2.38 -24.33 19.18
N GLU A 267 -2.86 -25.54 18.93
CA GLU A 267 -2.00 -26.67 18.59
C GLU A 267 -1.53 -26.55 17.14
N VAL A 268 -0.21 -26.43 16.95
CA VAL A 268 0.46 -26.28 15.66
C VAL A 268 1.31 -27.50 15.34
N THR A 269 2.07 -28.03 16.32
CA THR A 269 3.05 -29.11 16.09
C THR A 269 2.51 -30.53 16.28
N GLY A 270 1.21 -30.68 16.57
CA GLY A 270 0.53 -31.99 16.68
C GLY A 270 0.96 -32.86 17.87
N GLY A 271 1.67 -32.29 18.85
CA GLY A 271 2.12 -32.98 20.06
C GLY A 271 1.14 -32.94 21.24
N GLY A 272 -0.10 -32.47 21.03
CA GLY A 272 -1.13 -32.27 22.07
C GLY A 272 -0.91 -31.03 22.96
N ALA A 273 0.30 -30.50 23.03
CA ALA A 273 0.58 -29.22 23.67
C ALA A 273 0.24 -28.06 22.71
N LYS A 274 -0.44 -27.03 23.23
CA LYS A 274 -0.75 -25.82 22.47
C LYS A 274 0.39 -24.81 22.54
N GLU A 275 0.71 -24.22 21.41
CA GLU A 275 1.66 -23.13 21.25
C GLU A 275 0.97 -21.76 21.31
N LEU A 276 1.73 -20.74 21.71
CA LEU A 276 1.26 -19.36 21.62
C LEU A 276 1.47 -18.85 20.19
N VAL A 277 0.39 -18.48 19.51
CA VAL A 277 0.41 -17.94 18.15
C VAL A 277 0.09 -16.45 18.19
N ILE A 278 0.97 -15.66 17.55
CA ILE A 278 0.80 -14.21 17.36
C ILE A 278 0.75 -13.94 15.85
N ASP A 279 -0.38 -13.45 15.38
CA ASP A 279 -0.61 -13.10 13.96
C ASP A 279 -0.18 -11.66 13.68
N GLN A 280 1.00 -11.46 13.12
CA GLN A 280 1.50 -10.13 12.75
C GLN A 280 1.36 -9.86 11.25
N THR A 281 0.47 -10.55 10.54
CA THR A 281 0.25 -10.37 9.09
C THR A 281 0.00 -8.90 8.75
N VAL A 282 0.58 -8.39 7.66
CA VAL A 282 0.31 -7.02 7.15
C VAL A 282 -0.18 -7.11 5.72
N GLY A 283 -1.41 -6.65 5.48
CA GLY A 283 -2.07 -6.82 4.19
C GLY A 283 -2.17 -8.29 3.82
N LEU A 284 -1.64 -8.64 2.64
CA LEU A 284 -1.64 -10.03 2.14
C LEU A 284 -0.42 -10.85 2.58
N GLU A 285 0.61 -10.22 3.17
CA GLU A 285 1.87 -10.88 3.52
C GLU A 285 1.80 -11.55 4.90
N PRO A 286 1.83 -12.90 5.00
CA PRO A 286 1.70 -13.60 6.26
C PRO A 286 2.93 -13.42 7.17
N HIS A 287 2.67 -13.19 8.45
CA HIS A 287 3.73 -13.17 9.47
C HIS A 287 3.23 -13.74 10.80
N LEU A 288 3.22 -15.07 10.93
CA LEU A 288 2.81 -15.74 12.16
C LEU A 288 4.04 -16.07 13.00
N GLN A 289 4.02 -15.69 14.27
CA GLN A 289 5.01 -16.14 15.25
C GLN A 289 4.41 -17.23 16.13
N VAL A 290 5.12 -18.34 16.28
CA VAL A 290 4.68 -19.50 17.06
C VAL A 290 5.71 -19.78 18.14
N TYR A 291 5.27 -19.80 19.40
CA TYR A 291 6.12 -20.01 20.56
C TYR A 291 5.74 -21.30 21.29
N GLN A 292 6.74 -22.15 21.49
CA GLN A 292 6.63 -23.35 22.31
C GLN A 292 6.95 -23.03 23.77
N VAL A 293 6.16 -23.60 24.69
CA VAL A 293 6.46 -23.54 26.11
C VAL A 293 7.57 -24.53 26.43
N LYS A 294 8.71 -24.03 26.94
CA LYS A 294 9.83 -24.86 27.38
C LYS A 294 10.21 -24.53 28.83
N PRO A 295 10.70 -25.50 29.61
CA PRO A 295 11.23 -25.21 30.94
C PRO A 295 12.51 -24.39 30.83
N SER A 296 12.69 -23.42 31.72
CA SER A 296 13.93 -22.66 31.79
C SER A 296 15.05 -23.50 32.37
N LYS A 297 16.23 -23.41 31.73
CA LYS A 297 17.46 -24.02 32.23
C LYS A 297 18.11 -23.22 33.36
N LEU A 298 17.75 -21.93 33.50
CA LEU A 298 18.40 -21.01 34.43
C LEU A 298 17.69 -20.96 35.79
N VAL A 299 16.37 -21.14 35.81
CA VAL A 299 15.56 -21.04 37.03
C VAL A 299 14.63 -22.24 37.10
N SER A 300 14.77 -23.05 38.15
CA SER A 300 13.90 -24.21 38.38
C SER A 300 12.44 -23.80 38.43
N ASN A 301 11.59 -24.58 37.77
CA ASN A 301 10.15 -24.33 37.64
C ASN A 301 9.78 -22.99 37.00
N SER A 302 10.65 -22.32 36.24
CA SER A 302 10.20 -21.23 35.36
C SER A 302 10.00 -21.73 33.93
N LEU A 303 9.10 -21.06 33.21
CA LEU A 303 8.76 -21.37 31.83
C LEU A 303 9.29 -20.24 30.94
N LEU A 304 9.70 -20.58 29.73
CA LEU A 304 10.01 -19.63 28.68
C LEU A 304 9.25 -19.98 27.40
N LEU A 305 9.00 -18.96 26.60
CA LEU A 305 8.42 -19.09 25.27
C LEU A 305 9.55 -19.05 24.24
N GLU A 306 9.82 -20.18 23.61
CA GLU A 306 10.84 -20.31 22.56
C GLU A 306 10.17 -20.23 21.19
N ALA A 307 10.58 -19.26 20.38
CA ALA A 307 10.05 -19.08 19.03
C ALA A 307 10.55 -20.18 18.09
N ILE A 308 9.63 -20.85 17.39
CA ILE A 308 9.97 -21.69 16.25
C ILE A 308 10.50 -20.76 15.16
N ASN A 309 11.78 -20.90 14.82
CA ASN A 309 12.44 -20.06 13.83
C ASN A 309 13.16 -20.91 12.79
N LEU A 310 13.33 -20.36 11.58
CA LEU A 310 13.94 -21.05 10.45
C LEU A 310 15.42 -20.67 10.24
N LYS A 311 16.02 -19.90 11.15
CA LYS A 311 17.39 -19.37 10.97
C LYS A 311 18.43 -20.50 10.95
N LYS A 312 18.30 -21.45 11.88
CA LYS A 312 19.13 -22.64 11.99
C LYS A 312 18.33 -23.87 11.55
N PRO A 313 18.82 -24.68 10.60
CA PRO A 313 18.15 -25.91 10.22
C PRO A 313 18.31 -26.97 11.32
N GLU A 314 17.23 -27.66 11.67
CA GLU A 314 17.24 -28.79 12.62
C GLU A 314 17.54 -30.14 11.94
N SER A 315 17.78 -30.13 10.62
CA SER A 315 18.23 -31.28 9.85
C SER A 315 19.28 -30.88 8.81
N GLU A 316 20.30 -31.71 8.65
CA GLU A 316 21.38 -31.49 7.69
C GLU A 316 21.02 -31.85 6.24
N ASP A 317 19.85 -32.49 6.05
CA ASP A 317 19.32 -32.91 4.75
C ASP A 317 19.25 -31.75 3.75
N PHE A 318 19.72 -31.99 2.52
CA PHE A 318 19.81 -30.96 1.49
C PHE A 318 18.42 -30.44 1.07
N GLY A 319 17.45 -31.33 0.88
CA GLY A 319 16.08 -30.95 0.54
C GLY A 319 15.41 -30.18 1.68
N TYR A 320 15.69 -30.56 2.92
CA TYR A 320 15.22 -29.84 4.10
C TYR A 320 15.78 -28.40 4.15
N LYS A 321 17.10 -28.23 4.00
CA LYS A 321 17.74 -26.92 3.99
C LYS A 321 17.20 -26.01 2.88
N ASN A 322 16.98 -26.54 1.68
CA ASN A 322 16.43 -25.77 0.58
C ASN A 322 14.96 -25.39 0.81
N SER A 323 14.18 -26.25 1.46
CA SER A 323 12.80 -25.93 1.84
C SER A 323 12.75 -24.80 2.88
N LEU A 324 13.66 -24.82 3.86
CA LEU A 324 13.82 -23.70 4.79
C LEU A 324 14.25 -22.42 4.08
N LEU A 325 15.13 -22.51 3.08
CA LEU A 325 15.53 -21.36 2.28
C LEU A 325 14.33 -20.74 1.52
N LEU A 326 13.48 -21.57 0.91
CA LEU A 326 12.22 -21.12 0.28
C LEU A 326 11.31 -20.42 1.30
N ALA A 327 11.03 -21.07 2.43
CA ALA A 327 10.15 -20.56 3.46
C ALA A 327 10.63 -19.22 4.07
N ARG A 328 11.94 -19.09 4.33
CA ARG A 328 12.54 -17.84 4.83
C ARG A 328 12.40 -16.65 3.88
N ASN A 329 12.21 -16.92 2.59
CA ASN A 329 11.95 -15.92 1.58
C ASN A 329 10.46 -15.80 1.24
N GLY A 330 9.59 -16.34 2.09
CA GLY A 330 8.13 -16.22 1.95
C GLY A 330 7.53 -17.07 0.85
N LEU A 331 8.21 -18.15 0.42
CA LEU A 331 7.68 -19.17 -0.49
C LEU A 331 7.22 -20.39 0.30
N TRP A 332 6.16 -20.20 1.07
CA TRP A 332 5.68 -21.16 2.06
C TRP A 332 5.12 -22.45 1.46
N THR A 333 4.23 -22.35 0.47
CA THR A 333 3.61 -23.53 -0.16
C THR A 333 4.58 -24.38 -0.97
N PRO A 334 5.50 -23.82 -1.79
CA PRO A 334 6.56 -24.61 -2.40
C PRO A 334 7.46 -25.32 -1.38
N ALA A 335 7.78 -24.66 -0.26
CA ALA A 335 8.56 -25.26 0.82
C ALA A 335 7.82 -26.43 1.50
N ASP A 336 6.53 -26.25 1.83
CA ASP A 336 5.69 -27.29 2.44
C ASP A 336 5.52 -28.50 1.52
N ALA A 337 5.33 -28.28 0.21
CA ALA A 337 5.21 -29.36 -0.78
C ALA A 337 6.50 -30.22 -0.85
N TRP A 338 7.67 -29.58 -0.81
CA TRP A 338 8.95 -30.28 -0.77
C TRP A 338 9.15 -31.04 0.54
N LEU A 339 8.90 -30.41 1.69
CA LEU A 339 9.00 -31.07 2.99
C LEU A 339 8.04 -32.26 3.11
N THR A 340 6.80 -32.11 2.63
CA THR A 340 5.82 -33.20 2.62
C THR A 340 6.31 -34.39 1.79
N SER A 341 6.97 -34.14 0.66
CA SER A 341 7.55 -35.21 -0.18
C SER A 341 8.70 -35.91 0.54
N LEU A 342 9.60 -35.14 1.17
CA LEU A 342 10.71 -35.69 1.96
C LEU A 342 10.24 -36.50 3.18
N VAL A 343 9.18 -36.06 3.86
CA VAL A 343 8.57 -36.80 4.98
C VAL A 343 8.02 -38.13 4.51
N LYS A 344 7.36 -38.19 3.34
CA LYS A 344 6.81 -39.43 2.76
C LYS A 344 7.89 -40.43 2.36
N GLU A 345 9.02 -39.97 1.84
CA GLU A 345 10.12 -40.83 1.39
C GLU A 345 10.98 -41.37 2.56
N ARG A 346 10.87 -40.76 3.74
CA ARG A 346 11.67 -41.13 4.90
C ARG A 346 11.11 -42.34 5.65
N LYS A 347 12.02 -43.27 5.97
CA LYS A 347 11.75 -44.42 6.86
C LYS A 347 11.80 -44.06 8.35
N LYS A 348 12.45 -42.95 8.72
CA LYS A 348 12.61 -42.49 10.11
C LYS A 348 11.96 -41.13 10.28
N LEU A 349 11.23 -40.97 11.38
CA LEU A 349 10.61 -39.70 11.76
C LEU A 349 11.67 -38.62 12.00
N TYR A 350 11.30 -37.38 11.72
CA TYR A 350 12.13 -36.22 12.08
C TYR A 350 12.18 -36.04 13.60
N PRO A 351 13.28 -35.50 14.15
CA PRO A 351 13.30 -35.02 15.53
C PRO A 351 12.21 -33.97 15.78
N GLU A 352 11.72 -33.86 17.01
CA GLU A 352 10.63 -32.94 17.40
C GLU A 352 10.89 -31.50 16.95
N ALA A 353 12.12 -30.99 17.11
CA ALA A 353 12.48 -29.63 16.69
C ALA A 353 12.39 -29.43 15.16
N ALA A 354 12.77 -30.45 14.38
CA ALA A 354 12.63 -30.40 12.93
C ALA A 354 11.17 -30.53 12.50
N GLN A 355 10.39 -31.36 13.18
CA GLN A 355 8.95 -31.47 12.95
C GLN A 355 8.24 -30.14 13.23
N ALA A 356 8.63 -29.44 14.31
CA ALA A 356 8.11 -28.11 14.64
C ALA A 356 8.37 -27.08 13.53
N GLN A 357 9.56 -27.09 12.90
CA GLN A 357 9.85 -26.23 11.74
C GLN A 357 8.99 -26.60 10.52
N ILE A 358 8.77 -27.89 10.26
CA ILE A 358 7.89 -28.36 9.17
C ILE A 358 6.45 -27.89 9.41
N ASP A 359 5.92 -28.06 10.62
CA ASP A 359 4.55 -27.67 10.95
C ASP A 359 4.38 -26.14 10.94
N PHE A 360 5.40 -25.39 11.34
CA PHE A 360 5.43 -23.93 11.21
C PHE A 360 5.34 -23.47 9.74
N ILE A 361 6.07 -24.13 8.84
CA ILE A 361 6.01 -23.87 7.40
C ILE A 361 4.64 -24.24 6.85
N ARG A 362 4.08 -25.39 7.27
CA ARG A 362 2.73 -25.83 6.89
C ARG A 362 1.65 -24.82 7.30
N LEU A 363 1.73 -24.27 8.50
CA LEU A 363 0.79 -23.25 8.98
C LEU A 363 0.78 -22.02 8.05
N HIS A 364 1.96 -21.53 7.65
CA HIS A 364 2.06 -20.41 6.71
C HIS A 364 1.59 -20.77 5.30
N SER A 365 1.90 -21.99 4.83
CA SER A 365 1.44 -22.48 3.54
C SER A 365 -0.08 -22.55 3.49
N GLN A 366 -0.74 -23.06 4.53
CA GLN A 366 -2.21 -23.09 4.60
C GLN A 366 -2.79 -21.67 4.48
N PHE A 367 -2.16 -20.69 5.15
CA PHE A 367 -2.58 -19.30 5.08
C PHE A 367 -2.46 -18.73 3.66
N THR A 368 -1.29 -18.83 3.02
CA THR A 368 -1.11 -18.32 1.64
C THR A 368 -1.99 -19.05 0.63
N LYS A 369 -2.21 -20.35 0.85
CA LYS A 369 -3.06 -21.17 0.00
C LYS A 369 -4.52 -20.71 0.05
N ILE A 370 -5.04 -20.46 1.26
CA ILE A 370 -6.40 -19.90 1.44
C ILE A 370 -6.51 -18.54 0.75
N GLN A 371 -5.52 -17.66 0.89
CA GLN A 371 -5.53 -16.35 0.21
C GLN A 371 -5.48 -16.48 -1.31
N ALA A 372 -4.70 -17.43 -1.85
CA ALA A 372 -4.61 -17.69 -3.28
C ALA A 372 -5.89 -18.32 -3.85
N ASP A 373 -6.56 -19.19 -3.09
CA ASP A 373 -7.81 -19.85 -3.49
C ASP A 373 -9.04 -18.91 -3.37
N GLN A 374 -8.92 -17.79 -2.65
CA GLN A 374 -9.95 -16.78 -2.58
C GLN A 374 -10.07 -16.00 -3.90
N SER A 375 -11.31 -15.66 -4.28
CA SER A 375 -11.58 -14.76 -5.41
C SER A 375 -11.36 -13.31 -4.99
N TRP A 376 -10.40 -12.64 -5.62
CA TRP A 376 -10.13 -11.21 -5.39
C TRP A 376 -10.81 -10.35 -6.46
N ALA A 377 -11.31 -9.18 -6.04
CA ALA A 377 -11.94 -8.23 -6.96
C ALA A 377 -10.91 -7.52 -7.85
N SER A 378 -9.70 -7.25 -7.32
CA SER A 378 -8.60 -6.66 -8.08
C SER A 378 -7.67 -7.75 -8.64
N PRO A 379 -7.36 -7.73 -9.94
CA PRO A 379 -6.36 -8.62 -10.53
C PRO A 379 -4.98 -8.45 -9.90
N SER A 380 -4.60 -7.25 -9.48
CA SER A 380 -3.31 -7.04 -8.81
C SER A 380 -3.23 -7.77 -7.47
N GLN A 381 -4.34 -7.80 -6.71
CA GLN A 381 -4.44 -8.59 -5.49
C GLN A 381 -4.40 -10.10 -5.79
N GLN A 382 -5.13 -10.55 -6.83
CA GLN A 382 -5.10 -11.97 -7.26
C GLN A 382 -3.70 -12.41 -7.70
N VAL A 383 -3.01 -11.58 -8.49
CA VAL A 383 -1.62 -11.82 -8.90
C VAL A 383 -0.74 -11.88 -7.67
N LEU A 384 -0.83 -10.90 -6.76
CA LEU A 384 -0.01 -10.89 -5.56
C LEU A 384 -0.23 -12.16 -4.73
N THR A 385 -1.46 -12.57 -4.44
CA THR A 385 -1.71 -13.79 -3.65
C THR A 385 -1.17 -15.05 -4.33
N TYR A 386 -1.26 -15.17 -5.66
CA TYR A 386 -0.60 -16.24 -6.40
C TYR A 386 0.92 -16.21 -6.30
N LEU A 387 1.56 -15.04 -6.38
CA LEU A 387 3.01 -14.91 -6.21
C LEU A 387 3.45 -15.24 -4.77
N LEU A 388 2.67 -14.84 -3.77
CA LEU A 388 2.89 -15.17 -2.35
C LEU A 388 2.81 -16.69 -2.09
N ASP A 389 1.86 -17.36 -2.74
CA ASP A 389 1.69 -18.82 -2.65
C ASP A 389 2.65 -19.61 -3.56
N GLY A 390 3.44 -18.95 -4.41
CA GLY A 390 4.36 -19.61 -5.35
C GLY A 390 3.67 -20.26 -6.57
N ARG A 391 2.46 -19.81 -6.91
CA ARG A 391 1.65 -20.19 -8.08
C ARG A 391 1.98 -19.30 -9.29
N TRP A 392 3.22 -19.36 -9.73
CA TRP A 392 3.78 -18.45 -10.74
C TRP A 392 3.05 -18.52 -12.08
N GLU A 393 2.65 -19.72 -12.51
CA GLU A 393 1.94 -19.97 -13.75
C GLU A 393 0.53 -19.36 -13.71
N GLN A 394 -0.20 -19.55 -12.61
CA GLN A 394 -1.53 -18.95 -12.42
C GLN A 394 -1.45 -17.42 -12.36
N ALA A 395 -0.46 -16.87 -11.66
CA ALA A 395 -0.23 -15.42 -11.66
C ALA A 395 -0.02 -14.90 -13.10
N LEU A 396 0.81 -15.60 -13.88
CA LEU A 396 1.12 -15.19 -15.24
C LEU A 396 -0.11 -15.29 -16.16
N GLN A 397 -0.97 -16.29 -15.94
CA GLN A 397 -2.21 -16.45 -16.66
C GLN A 397 -3.14 -15.24 -16.47
N ILE A 398 -3.27 -14.72 -15.24
CA ILE A 398 -4.06 -13.50 -14.98
C ILE A 398 -3.53 -12.30 -15.77
N LEU A 399 -2.20 -12.12 -15.86
CA LEU A 399 -1.60 -11.05 -16.68
C LEU A 399 -1.92 -11.23 -18.17
N ILE A 400 -1.94 -12.47 -18.67
CA ILE A 400 -2.23 -12.78 -20.07
C ILE A 400 -3.71 -12.60 -20.40
N GLU A 401 -4.61 -12.99 -19.49
CA GLU A 401 -6.07 -13.00 -19.69
C GLU A 401 -6.75 -11.67 -19.40
N SER A 402 -6.14 -10.78 -18.60
CA SER A 402 -6.69 -9.47 -18.23
C SER A 402 -5.85 -8.29 -18.77
N PRO A 403 -5.63 -8.19 -20.10
CA PRO A 403 -4.74 -7.19 -20.69
C PRO A 403 -5.20 -5.75 -20.42
N GLU A 404 -6.50 -5.49 -20.22
CA GLU A 404 -7.06 -4.17 -19.90
C GLU A 404 -6.75 -3.67 -18.47
N LYS A 405 -6.16 -4.52 -17.63
CA LYS A 405 -5.87 -4.20 -16.21
C LYS A 405 -4.38 -4.22 -15.86
N GLY A 406 -3.52 -4.21 -16.88
CA GLY A 406 -2.05 -4.23 -16.73
C GLY A 406 -1.48 -3.09 -15.87
N ARG A 407 -2.16 -1.94 -15.78
CA ARG A 407 -1.74 -0.79 -14.96
C ARG A 407 -1.69 -1.09 -13.46
N GLU A 408 -2.66 -1.84 -12.93
CA GLU A 408 -2.66 -2.20 -11.51
C GLU A 408 -1.50 -3.16 -11.19
N ILE A 409 -1.24 -4.12 -12.08
CA ILE A 409 -0.12 -5.07 -11.94
C ILE A 409 1.22 -4.34 -12.07
N TYR A 410 1.36 -3.41 -13.02
CA TYR A 410 2.56 -2.60 -13.14
C TYR A 410 2.82 -1.79 -11.85
N THR A 411 1.78 -1.19 -11.28
CA THR A 411 1.87 -0.41 -10.05
C THR A 411 2.29 -1.29 -8.86
N LEU A 412 1.73 -2.50 -8.76
CA LEU A 412 2.17 -3.50 -7.76
C LEU A 412 3.66 -3.80 -7.89
N LEU A 413 4.15 -4.11 -9.10
CA LEU A 413 5.57 -4.44 -9.31
C LEU A 413 6.49 -3.23 -9.04
N LYS A 414 6.04 -2.02 -9.39
CA LYS A 414 6.80 -0.78 -9.17
C LYS A 414 6.92 -0.40 -7.69
N THR A 415 5.88 -0.66 -6.90
CA THR A 415 5.82 -0.29 -5.48
C THR A 415 6.39 -1.35 -4.54
N ASP A 416 6.57 -2.59 -5.00
CA ASP A 416 7.22 -3.65 -4.22
C ASP A 416 8.66 -3.26 -3.85
N LYS A 417 8.98 -3.30 -2.55
CA LYS A 417 10.29 -2.95 -2.00
C LYS A 417 11.33 -4.08 -2.12
N GLY A 418 11.20 -4.94 -3.13
CA GLY A 418 12.12 -6.04 -3.42
C GLY A 418 11.76 -7.39 -2.78
N LYS A 419 10.61 -7.52 -2.12
CA LYS A 419 10.17 -8.81 -1.55
C LYS A 419 9.88 -9.83 -2.65
N LEU A 420 9.19 -9.41 -3.70
CA LEU A 420 8.90 -10.27 -4.86
C LEU A 420 10.17 -10.63 -5.61
N TRP A 421 11.12 -9.69 -5.73
CA TRP A 421 12.43 -9.96 -6.31
C TRP A 421 13.23 -11.02 -5.52
N HIS A 422 13.25 -10.94 -4.18
CA HIS A 422 13.93 -11.95 -3.37
C HIS A 422 13.30 -13.35 -3.51
N ARG A 423 11.97 -13.42 -3.63
CA ARG A 423 11.27 -14.69 -3.90
C ARG A 423 11.68 -15.29 -5.24
N THR A 424 11.63 -14.51 -6.32
CA THR A 424 11.93 -15.02 -7.67
C THR A 424 13.39 -15.44 -7.79
N THR A 425 14.33 -14.67 -7.25
CA THR A 425 15.75 -15.02 -7.27
C THR A 425 16.07 -16.31 -6.51
N VAL A 426 15.44 -16.54 -5.35
CA VAL A 426 15.61 -17.80 -4.60
C VAL A 426 14.95 -18.98 -5.32
N ALA A 427 13.78 -18.78 -5.91
CA ALA A 427 13.13 -19.81 -6.72
C ALA A 427 13.96 -20.19 -7.96
N LEU A 428 14.55 -19.21 -8.67
CA LEU A 428 15.44 -19.45 -9.81
C LEU A 428 16.75 -20.13 -9.40
N ARG A 429 17.31 -19.81 -8.24
CA ARG A 429 18.51 -20.49 -7.72
C ARG A 429 18.28 -22.00 -7.57
N LEU A 430 17.08 -22.40 -7.19
CA LEU A 430 16.72 -23.80 -6.96
C LEU A 430 16.20 -24.50 -8.22
N ASN A 431 15.56 -23.76 -9.13
CA ASN A 431 15.13 -24.26 -10.43
C ASN A 431 15.29 -23.16 -11.52
N PRO A 432 16.48 -23.05 -12.13
CA PRO A 432 16.80 -21.97 -13.07
C PRO A 432 15.95 -21.97 -14.34
N THR A 433 15.43 -23.14 -14.73
CA THR A 433 14.70 -23.34 -16.00
C THR A 433 13.19 -23.11 -15.88
N ARG A 434 12.68 -22.73 -14.69
CA ARG A 434 11.24 -22.53 -14.52
C ARG A 434 10.79 -21.23 -15.18
N ARG A 435 10.28 -21.36 -16.42
CA ARG A 435 9.89 -20.25 -17.30
C ARG A 435 8.98 -19.19 -16.64
N ALA A 436 7.99 -19.60 -15.84
CA ALA A 436 7.10 -18.65 -15.18
C ALA A 436 7.80 -17.80 -14.11
N VAL A 437 8.73 -18.39 -13.36
CA VAL A 437 9.53 -17.63 -12.37
C VAL A 437 10.48 -16.67 -13.08
N LEU A 438 11.10 -17.13 -14.18
CA LEU A 438 11.95 -16.30 -15.01
C LEU A 438 11.18 -15.10 -15.58
N ALA A 439 9.94 -15.33 -16.03
CA ALA A 439 9.05 -14.27 -16.50
C ALA A 439 8.76 -13.22 -15.43
N TRP A 440 8.38 -13.64 -14.22
CA TRP A 440 8.15 -12.69 -13.12
C TRP A 440 9.41 -11.95 -12.70
N ALA A 441 10.58 -12.62 -12.66
CA ALA A 441 11.85 -11.97 -12.37
C ALA A 441 12.17 -10.87 -13.40
N TYR A 442 12.03 -11.17 -14.69
CA TYR A 442 12.22 -10.21 -15.78
C TYR A 442 11.25 -9.03 -15.67
N LEU A 443 9.94 -9.29 -15.51
CA LEU A 443 8.92 -8.24 -15.40
C LEU A 443 9.17 -7.31 -14.21
N ILE A 444 9.49 -7.86 -13.03
CA ILE A 444 9.84 -7.07 -11.83
C ILE A 444 11.06 -6.19 -12.13
N PHE A 445 12.11 -6.76 -12.72
CA PHE A 445 13.34 -6.04 -12.99
C PHE A 445 13.14 -4.95 -14.06
N ALA A 446 12.41 -5.24 -15.13
CA ALA A 446 12.09 -4.29 -16.19
C ALA A 446 11.28 -3.10 -15.65
N VAL A 447 10.24 -3.35 -14.84
CA VAL A 447 9.43 -2.29 -14.21
C VAL A 447 10.24 -1.44 -13.24
N GLN A 448 11.13 -2.05 -12.44
CA GLN A 448 11.87 -1.33 -11.39
C GLN A 448 13.16 -0.67 -11.88
N ARG A 449 13.80 -1.21 -12.92
CA ARG A 449 15.15 -0.83 -13.36
C ARG A 449 15.26 -0.43 -14.83
N GLY A 450 14.23 -0.64 -15.64
CA GLY A 450 14.17 -0.38 -17.07
C GLY A 450 14.38 -1.64 -17.91
N GLU A 451 13.76 -1.68 -19.10
CA GLU A 451 13.80 -2.82 -20.03
C GLU A 451 15.23 -3.18 -20.47
N ASP A 452 16.03 -2.20 -20.92
CA ASP A 452 17.43 -2.43 -21.35
C ASP A 452 18.28 -3.16 -20.30
N ARG A 453 18.06 -2.84 -19.02
CA ARG A 453 18.76 -3.50 -17.91
C ARG A 453 18.23 -4.91 -17.67
N ALA A 454 16.94 -5.14 -17.87
CA ALA A 454 16.35 -6.47 -17.78
C ALA A 454 16.82 -7.38 -18.92
N ASP A 455 16.94 -6.84 -20.14
CA ASP A 455 17.54 -7.53 -21.29
C ASP A 455 18.99 -7.92 -21.01
N SER A 456 19.79 -6.97 -20.53
CA SER A 456 21.18 -7.27 -20.13
C SER A 456 21.26 -8.32 -19.00
N TRP A 457 20.33 -8.26 -18.05
CA TRP A 457 20.29 -9.20 -16.92
C TRP A 457 19.93 -10.62 -17.36
N ILE A 458 18.98 -10.75 -18.28
CA ILE A 458 18.52 -12.06 -18.77
C ILE A 458 19.57 -12.69 -19.70
N GLU A 459 20.23 -11.91 -20.56
CA GLU A 459 21.35 -12.39 -21.39
C GLU A 459 22.53 -12.92 -20.55
N GLY A 460 22.72 -12.38 -19.35
CA GLY A 460 23.72 -12.85 -18.39
C GLY A 460 23.38 -14.16 -17.66
N GLN A 461 22.17 -14.72 -17.82
CA GLN A 461 21.79 -15.98 -17.16
C GLN A 461 22.22 -17.20 -17.99
N ALA A 462 22.75 -18.22 -17.32
CA ALA A 462 23.10 -19.49 -17.96
C ALA A 462 21.83 -20.27 -18.38
N ASN A 463 21.89 -20.94 -19.55
CA ASN A 463 20.84 -21.85 -20.07
C ASN A 463 19.53 -21.20 -20.57
N ILE A 464 19.61 -19.99 -21.15
CA ILE A 464 18.44 -19.36 -21.79
C ILE A 464 18.36 -19.69 -23.27
N SER A 465 17.18 -20.13 -23.73
CA SER A 465 16.92 -20.42 -25.14
C SER A 465 16.77 -19.12 -25.95
N GLN A 466 17.09 -19.16 -27.24
CA GLN A 466 16.93 -18.00 -28.13
C GLN A 466 15.49 -17.46 -28.21
N GLU A 467 14.49 -18.29 -27.92
CA GLU A 467 13.08 -17.90 -27.90
C GLU A 467 12.62 -17.23 -26.60
N THR A 468 13.43 -17.28 -25.54
CA THR A 468 13.03 -16.79 -24.22
C THR A 468 13.00 -15.26 -24.16
N LEU A 469 14.02 -14.57 -24.66
CA LEU A 469 14.07 -13.10 -24.62
C LEU A 469 12.89 -12.45 -25.38
N PRO A 470 12.59 -12.83 -26.63
CA PRO A 470 11.41 -12.30 -27.33
C PRO A 470 10.08 -12.56 -26.61
N TYR A 471 9.96 -13.72 -25.96
CA TYR A 471 8.78 -14.04 -25.15
C TYR A 471 8.63 -13.11 -23.94
N LEU A 472 9.74 -12.83 -23.24
CA LEU A 472 9.76 -11.96 -22.07
C LEU A 472 9.51 -10.49 -22.42
N GLN A 473 10.14 -10.01 -23.48
CA GLN A 473 9.87 -8.69 -24.07
C GLN A 473 8.40 -8.56 -24.49
N GLY A 474 7.82 -9.61 -25.09
CA GLY A 474 6.39 -9.64 -25.42
C GLY A 474 5.46 -9.55 -24.21
N LEU A 475 5.82 -10.16 -23.07
CA LEU A 475 5.07 -10.02 -21.81
C LEU A 475 5.21 -8.61 -21.22
N PHE A 476 6.42 -8.04 -21.24
CA PHE A 476 6.63 -6.69 -20.73
C PHE A 476 5.94 -5.63 -21.59
N ALA A 477 5.99 -5.76 -22.93
CA ALA A 477 5.26 -4.88 -23.83
C ALA A 477 3.76 -4.86 -23.50
N LYS A 478 3.13 -6.02 -23.24
CA LYS A 478 1.72 -6.07 -22.81
C LYS A 478 1.47 -5.33 -21.49
N LEU A 479 2.41 -5.42 -20.54
CA LEU A 479 2.32 -4.76 -19.24
C LEU A 479 2.55 -3.24 -19.35
N ASP A 480 3.53 -2.81 -20.14
CA ASP A 480 3.97 -1.42 -20.31
C ASP A 480 3.05 -0.61 -21.25
N GLU A 481 2.49 -1.25 -22.28
CA GLU A 481 1.56 -0.64 -23.23
C GLU A 481 0.29 -0.09 -22.54
N GLN A 482 -0.11 -0.65 -21.39
CA GLN A 482 -1.26 -0.16 -20.60
C GLN A 482 -0.95 1.06 -19.73
N VAL A 483 0.34 1.35 -19.49
CA VAL A 483 0.78 2.43 -18.60
C VAL A 483 1.16 3.68 -19.40
N ASN A 484 1.60 3.52 -20.65
CA ASN A 484 2.27 4.58 -21.40
C ASN A 484 1.45 5.32 -22.49
N ASN A 485 0.12 5.11 -22.63
CA ASN A 485 -0.89 6.11 -23.09
C ASN A 485 -2.15 5.48 -23.74
N PRO A 486 -3.30 5.43 -23.05
CA PRO A 486 -4.59 5.57 -23.71
C PRO A 486 -4.91 7.06 -23.81
N HIS A 487 -4.29 7.75 -24.78
CA HIS A 487 -4.77 9.09 -25.16
C HIS A 487 -5.89 8.94 -26.18
N VAL A 488 -6.87 9.84 -26.14
CA VAL A 488 -7.95 9.87 -27.14
C VAL A 488 -7.42 10.26 -28.51
N SER A 489 -8.07 9.78 -29.57
CA SER A 489 -7.73 10.15 -30.94
C SER A 489 -7.90 11.66 -31.15
N GLN A 490 -6.84 12.31 -31.60
CA GLN A 490 -6.76 13.75 -31.88
C GLN A 490 -6.10 13.92 -33.24
N ILE A 491 -6.90 13.92 -34.30
CA ILE A 491 -6.45 13.87 -35.69
C ILE A 491 -7.19 14.94 -36.49
N ILE A 492 -6.49 15.62 -37.39
CA ILE A 492 -7.02 16.61 -38.33
C ILE A 492 -6.46 16.30 -39.72
N GLY A 493 -7.30 16.34 -40.75
CA GLY A 493 -6.86 16.10 -42.13
C GLY A 493 -7.86 16.52 -43.20
N GLY A 494 -7.41 16.62 -44.44
CA GLY A 494 -8.30 16.79 -45.59
C GLY A 494 -8.92 15.45 -45.99
N VAL A 495 -10.15 15.44 -46.49
CA VAL A 495 -10.85 14.21 -46.87
C VAL A 495 -11.31 14.21 -48.32
N LYS A 496 -11.10 13.06 -48.97
CA LYS A 496 -11.56 12.76 -50.33
C LYS A 496 -12.37 11.47 -50.33
N LYS A 497 -13.52 11.47 -51.02
CA LYS A 497 -14.28 10.26 -51.28
C LYS A 497 -13.56 9.43 -52.36
N ILE A 498 -13.43 8.13 -52.15
CA ILE A 498 -12.82 7.19 -53.11
C ILE A 498 -13.77 6.01 -53.36
N THR A 499 -13.72 5.45 -54.56
CA THR A 499 -14.62 4.36 -55.00
C THR A 499 -13.93 3.00 -55.09
N GLN A 500 -12.59 2.97 -55.11
CA GLN A 500 -11.79 1.75 -55.19
C GLN A 500 -10.70 1.75 -54.11
N VAL A 501 -10.52 0.61 -53.45
CA VAL A 501 -9.48 0.38 -52.44
C VAL A 501 -8.67 -0.84 -52.86
N ASN A 502 -7.35 -0.67 -53.00
CA ASN A 502 -6.43 -1.77 -53.18
C ASN A 502 -5.86 -2.21 -51.82
N ASN A 503 -6.29 -3.37 -51.32
CA ASN A 503 -5.93 -3.85 -49.98
C ASN A 503 -4.42 -3.94 -49.72
N ALA A 504 -3.60 -4.19 -50.75
CA ALA A 504 -2.14 -4.29 -50.60
C ALA A 504 -1.47 -2.96 -50.18
N ASP A 505 -2.11 -1.84 -50.53
CA ASP A 505 -1.58 -0.49 -50.30
C ASP A 505 -1.83 0.02 -48.87
N TRP A 506 -2.67 -0.68 -48.11
CA TRP A 506 -3.13 -0.29 -46.78
C TRP A 506 -2.66 -1.27 -45.71
N ARG A 507 -2.57 -0.80 -44.47
CA ARG A 507 -2.31 -1.63 -43.30
C ARG A 507 -3.51 -1.56 -42.38
N SER A 508 -4.17 -2.70 -42.15
CA SER A 508 -5.33 -2.75 -41.25
C SER A 508 -4.92 -2.37 -39.83
N ILE A 509 -5.76 -1.56 -39.18
CA ILE A 509 -5.60 -1.25 -37.76
C ILE A 509 -6.23 -2.33 -36.86
N ASP A 510 -7.09 -3.17 -37.42
CA ASP A 510 -7.70 -4.33 -36.76
C ASP A 510 -7.43 -5.60 -37.61
N PRO A 511 -6.69 -6.59 -37.08
CA PRO A 511 -6.40 -7.83 -37.80
C PRO A 511 -7.65 -8.63 -38.22
N GLN A 512 -8.80 -8.40 -37.59
CA GLN A 512 -10.06 -9.09 -37.85
C GLN A 512 -11.03 -8.27 -38.73
N ALA A 513 -10.69 -7.02 -39.07
CA ALA A 513 -11.57 -6.17 -39.85
C ALA A 513 -11.60 -6.58 -41.33
N ASP A 514 -12.81 -6.81 -41.84
CA ASP A 514 -13.06 -7.02 -43.26
C ASP A 514 -13.15 -5.68 -44.00
N PHE A 515 -12.56 -5.61 -45.20
CA PHE A 515 -12.63 -4.43 -46.08
C PHE A 515 -13.91 -4.45 -46.93
N LYS A 516 -15.05 -4.76 -46.32
CA LYS A 516 -16.36 -4.73 -46.97
C LYS A 516 -17.16 -3.51 -46.54
N ILE A 517 -17.80 -2.88 -47.50
CA ILE A 517 -18.77 -1.79 -47.30
C ILE A 517 -20.17 -2.33 -47.58
N THR A 518 -21.19 -1.78 -46.90
CA THR A 518 -22.61 -2.06 -47.21
C THR A 518 -23.13 -1.12 -48.30
N ASP A 519 -24.31 -1.40 -48.86
CA ASP A 519 -24.86 -0.71 -50.06
C ASP A 519 -25.02 0.83 -49.93
N ASN A 520 -24.93 1.40 -48.72
CA ASN A 520 -25.03 2.85 -48.46
C ASN A 520 -23.72 3.50 -47.99
N GLN A 521 -22.64 2.73 -47.85
CA GLN A 521 -21.36 3.21 -47.34
C GLN A 521 -20.39 3.55 -48.47
N VAL A 522 -19.53 4.53 -48.22
CA VAL A 522 -18.45 4.92 -49.14
C VAL A 522 -17.12 4.96 -48.41
N TRP A 523 -16.05 4.82 -49.18
CA TRP A 523 -14.70 4.96 -48.66
C TRP A 523 -14.28 6.43 -48.66
N TYR A 524 -13.68 6.84 -47.55
CA TYR A 524 -13.04 8.13 -47.38
C TYR A 524 -11.55 7.92 -47.20
N GLN A 525 -10.76 8.64 -47.98
CA GLN A 525 -9.34 8.80 -47.77
C GLN A 525 -9.09 10.12 -47.05
N VAL A 526 -8.54 10.04 -45.84
CA VAL A 526 -8.16 11.20 -45.05
C VAL A 526 -6.65 11.37 -45.16
N GLU A 527 -6.20 12.48 -45.72
CA GLU A 527 -4.80 12.88 -45.68
C GLU A 527 -4.55 13.68 -44.41
N VAL A 528 -3.76 13.11 -43.50
CA VAL A 528 -3.57 13.68 -42.16
C VAL A 528 -2.67 14.90 -42.25
N SER A 529 -3.18 16.02 -41.75
CA SER A 529 -2.47 17.29 -41.65
C SER A 529 -1.71 17.41 -40.34
N ALA A 530 -2.36 17.02 -39.24
CA ALA A 530 -1.78 17.01 -37.91
C ALA A 530 -2.45 15.97 -37.02
N PHE A 531 -1.72 15.44 -36.04
CA PHE A 531 -2.28 14.61 -34.98
C PHE A 531 -1.49 14.75 -33.68
N HIS A 532 -2.13 14.47 -32.55
CA HIS A 532 -1.46 14.42 -31.25
C HIS A 532 -1.06 12.98 -30.91
N ASN A 533 0.23 12.77 -30.60
CA ASN A 533 0.77 11.43 -30.32
C ASN A 533 0.67 11.01 -28.83
N GLY A 534 -0.12 11.74 -28.05
CA GLY A 534 -0.23 11.60 -26.59
C GLY A 534 0.76 12.45 -25.79
N THR A 535 1.72 13.10 -26.45
CA THR A 535 2.69 14.02 -25.82
C THR A 535 2.76 15.38 -26.49
N SER A 536 2.68 15.43 -27.81
CA SER A 536 2.74 16.67 -28.59
C SER A 536 1.98 16.54 -29.90
N TRP A 537 1.56 17.68 -30.46
CA TRP A 537 1.06 17.76 -31.82
C TRP A 537 2.20 17.60 -32.81
N LEU A 538 2.01 16.70 -33.79
CA LEU A 538 2.89 16.51 -34.94
C LEU A 538 2.16 16.99 -36.19
N SER A 539 2.91 17.59 -37.11
CA SER A 539 2.37 18.15 -38.36
C SER A 539 3.04 17.51 -39.57
N TYR A 540 2.31 17.46 -40.69
CA TYR A 540 2.85 17.07 -41.98
C TYR A 540 3.99 18.01 -42.42
N PRO A 541 5.08 17.51 -43.04
CA PRO A 541 5.38 16.11 -43.35
C PRO A 541 5.90 15.31 -42.16
N PHE A 542 5.42 14.08 -41.99
CA PHE A 542 5.79 13.22 -40.85
C PHE A 542 7.06 12.41 -41.10
N SER A 543 8.08 13.04 -41.68
CA SER A 543 9.34 12.40 -42.08
C SER A 543 10.13 11.83 -40.90
N ASP A 544 9.94 12.38 -39.70
CA ASP A 544 10.67 11.99 -38.50
C ASP A 544 10.03 10.81 -37.74
N LEU A 545 8.86 10.31 -38.19
CA LEU A 545 8.21 9.15 -37.57
C LEU A 545 8.99 7.87 -37.88
N ARG A 546 9.59 7.28 -36.82
CA ARG A 546 10.29 6.00 -36.91
C ARG A 546 9.32 4.83 -36.80
N LEU A 547 9.08 4.17 -37.93
CA LEU A 547 8.22 3.00 -38.01
C LEU A 547 8.95 1.74 -37.51
N PRO A 548 8.35 0.94 -36.61
CA PRO A 548 8.94 -0.32 -36.19
C PRO A 548 8.89 -1.36 -37.32
N LYS A 549 9.93 -2.22 -37.40
CA LYS A 549 10.04 -3.28 -38.42
C LYS A 549 8.99 -4.38 -38.25
N THR A 550 8.49 -4.55 -37.04
CA THR A 550 7.44 -5.49 -36.64
C THR A 550 6.31 -4.72 -35.93
N GLN A 551 5.08 -5.26 -35.91
CA GLN A 551 3.94 -4.68 -35.16
C GLN A 551 3.47 -3.29 -35.64
N THR A 552 3.55 -3.01 -36.94
CA THR A 552 3.17 -1.70 -37.52
C THR A 552 1.71 -1.30 -37.24
N SER A 553 0.76 -2.25 -37.20
CA SER A 553 -0.64 -1.94 -36.88
C SER A 553 -0.81 -1.44 -35.44
N GLN A 554 -0.16 -2.09 -34.47
CA GLN A 554 -0.19 -1.70 -33.06
C GLN A 554 0.46 -0.33 -32.84
N PHE A 555 1.54 -0.05 -33.58
CA PHE A 555 2.17 1.26 -33.57
C PHE A 555 1.18 2.37 -33.96
N TRP A 556 0.45 2.20 -35.06
CA TRP A 556 -0.49 3.21 -35.53
C TRP A 556 -1.71 3.36 -34.62
N THR A 557 -2.27 2.26 -34.13
CA THR A 557 -3.39 2.33 -33.17
C THR A 557 -3.01 3.06 -31.89
N ARG A 558 -1.75 2.94 -31.46
CA ARG A 558 -1.21 3.63 -30.29
C ARG A 558 -0.96 5.10 -30.56
N VAL A 559 -0.15 5.41 -31.58
CA VAL A 559 0.31 6.77 -31.88
C VAL A 559 -0.83 7.69 -32.30
N LEU A 560 -1.92 7.14 -32.85
CA LEU A 560 -3.07 7.92 -33.28
C LEU A 560 -4.24 7.90 -32.28
N GLY A 561 -4.12 7.23 -31.13
CA GLY A 561 -5.18 7.12 -30.12
C GLY A 561 -6.37 6.22 -30.51
N MET A 562 -6.27 5.47 -31.62
CA MET A 562 -7.38 4.70 -32.18
C MET A 562 -7.82 3.48 -31.35
N ARG A 563 -7.06 3.13 -30.31
CA ARG A 563 -7.43 2.08 -29.35
C ARG A 563 -8.63 2.48 -28.48
N THR A 564 -8.81 3.78 -28.24
CA THR A 564 -9.94 4.30 -27.45
C THR A 564 -11.11 4.74 -28.32
N ASP A 565 -10.84 5.33 -29.49
CA ASP A 565 -11.86 5.79 -30.43
C ASP A 565 -11.31 5.76 -31.86
N ASN A 566 -11.88 4.94 -32.73
CA ASN A 566 -11.52 4.85 -34.15
C ASN A 566 -12.51 5.61 -35.05
N SER A 567 -13.34 6.48 -34.48
CA SER A 567 -14.30 7.31 -35.20
C SER A 567 -13.64 8.61 -35.67
N ILE A 568 -14.02 9.06 -36.85
CA ILE A 568 -13.63 10.35 -37.41
C ILE A 568 -14.86 11.06 -37.97
N GLN A 569 -14.98 12.35 -37.70
CA GLN A 569 -16.05 13.20 -38.21
C GLN A 569 -15.61 13.80 -39.54
N ILE A 570 -16.46 13.67 -40.55
CA ILE A 570 -16.32 14.29 -41.87
C ILE A 570 -17.23 15.51 -41.90
N VAL A 571 -16.64 16.70 -41.98
CA VAL A 571 -17.30 17.99 -41.99
C VAL A 571 -17.32 18.54 -43.41
N VAL A 572 -18.50 18.90 -43.90
CA VAL A 572 -18.70 19.63 -45.15
C VAL A 572 -19.54 20.88 -44.92
N TRP A 573 -19.37 21.89 -45.75
CA TRP A 573 -20.11 23.15 -45.65
C TRP A 573 -21.17 23.26 -46.75
N GLY A 574 -22.39 23.62 -46.37
CA GLY A 574 -23.51 23.95 -47.24
C GLY A 574 -23.35 25.32 -47.91
N SER A 575 -24.18 25.62 -48.91
CA SER A 575 -24.09 26.87 -49.70
C SER A 575 -24.40 28.13 -48.90
N ASN A 576 -25.08 27.97 -47.77
CA ASN A 576 -25.39 28.99 -46.76
C ASN A 576 -24.35 29.05 -45.62
N GLY A 577 -23.30 28.23 -45.67
CA GLY A 577 -22.28 28.13 -44.62
C GLY A 577 -22.63 27.18 -43.46
N GLU A 578 -23.78 26.49 -43.50
CA GLU A 578 -24.13 25.47 -42.50
C GLU A 578 -23.21 24.25 -42.59
N GLN A 579 -22.81 23.70 -41.44
CA GLN A 579 -21.97 22.50 -41.38
C GLN A 579 -22.83 21.24 -41.37
N GLN A 580 -22.50 20.28 -42.23
CA GLN A 580 -22.99 18.91 -42.16
C GLN A 580 -21.85 18.01 -41.69
N ILE A 581 -22.14 17.18 -40.69
CA ILE A 581 -21.15 16.30 -40.06
C ILE A 581 -21.66 14.86 -40.15
N ASN A 582 -20.89 13.99 -40.80
CA ASN A 582 -21.11 12.54 -40.74
C ASN A 582 -19.95 11.85 -40.05
N THR A 583 -20.25 10.79 -39.30
CA THR A 583 -19.22 9.96 -38.66
C THR A 583 -18.80 8.83 -39.60
N ALA A 584 -17.49 8.62 -39.71
CA ALA A 584 -16.87 7.49 -40.39
C ALA A 584 -15.98 6.71 -39.41
N THR A 585 -15.78 5.43 -39.66
CA THR A 585 -14.90 4.56 -38.87
C THR A 585 -13.60 4.31 -39.63
N ILE A 586 -12.47 4.58 -38.99
CA ILE A 586 -11.15 4.34 -39.55
C ILE A 586 -10.88 2.84 -39.58
N LYS A 587 -10.43 2.31 -40.72
CA LYS A 587 -10.19 0.89 -40.98
C LYS A 587 -8.73 0.56 -41.25
N ALA A 588 -7.99 1.48 -41.87
CA ALA A 588 -6.60 1.23 -42.22
C ALA A 588 -5.79 2.52 -42.33
N VAL A 589 -4.47 2.34 -42.37
CA VAL A 589 -3.48 3.42 -42.47
C VAL A 589 -2.49 3.14 -43.59
N GLN A 590 -1.98 4.21 -44.19
CA GLN A 590 -0.93 4.18 -45.19
C GLN A 590 0.06 5.31 -44.90
N MET A 591 1.36 5.01 -44.92
CA MET A 591 2.42 6.00 -44.81
C MET A 591 3.35 5.89 -46.02
N ARG A 592 3.46 6.96 -46.82
CA ARG A 592 4.33 7.00 -48.01
C ARG A 592 4.95 8.39 -48.16
N GLY A 593 6.28 8.45 -48.23
CA GLY A 593 7.01 9.70 -48.53
C GLY A 593 6.69 10.86 -47.57
N GLY A 594 6.53 10.58 -46.27
CA GLY A 594 6.17 11.62 -45.28
C GLY A 594 4.67 11.91 -45.17
N VAL A 595 3.83 11.36 -46.06
CA VAL A 595 2.37 11.54 -46.07
C VAL A 595 1.69 10.39 -45.34
N LEU A 596 0.95 10.71 -44.28
CA LEU A 596 0.08 9.78 -43.56
C LEU A 596 -1.35 9.88 -44.09
N ARG A 597 -1.92 8.74 -44.47
CA ARG A 597 -3.31 8.62 -44.92
C ARG A 597 -4.07 7.61 -44.08
N LEU A 598 -5.33 7.92 -43.81
CA LEU A 598 -6.28 7.04 -43.15
C LEU A 598 -7.36 6.65 -44.15
N LEU A 599 -7.77 5.39 -44.09
CA LEU A 599 -8.89 4.86 -44.83
C LEU A 599 -10.05 4.69 -43.86
N ALA A 600 -11.17 5.36 -44.12
CA ALA A 600 -12.36 5.32 -43.29
C ALA A 600 -13.62 4.94 -44.09
N VAL A 601 -14.59 4.32 -43.42
CA VAL A 601 -15.90 3.95 -43.98
C VAL A 601 -16.98 4.74 -43.27
N GLY A 602 -17.88 5.37 -44.03
CA GLY A 602 -19.06 6.02 -43.46
C GLY A 602 -20.14 6.22 -44.51
N ASP A 603 -21.24 6.82 -44.11
CA ASP A 603 -22.35 7.14 -45.01
C ASP A 603 -21.91 8.18 -46.05
N SER A 604 -22.45 8.07 -47.26
CA SER A 604 -22.14 9.03 -48.33
C SER A 604 -22.69 10.41 -47.98
N ILE A 605 -21.80 11.41 -47.98
CA ILE A 605 -22.19 12.81 -47.96
C ILE A 605 -22.32 13.30 -49.40
N THR A 606 -23.31 14.14 -49.67
CA THR A 606 -23.43 14.85 -50.95
C THR A 606 -22.29 15.87 -51.03
N GLN A 607 -21.14 15.45 -51.56
CA GLN A 607 -20.07 16.38 -51.85
C GLN A 607 -20.53 17.29 -52.99
N ASN A 608 -20.63 18.59 -52.74
CA ASN A 608 -20.67 19.57 -53.82
C ASN A 608 -19.27 19.60 -54.44
N GLU A 609 -18.99 18.66 -55.35
CA GLU A 609 -17.64 18.39 -55.84
C GLU A 609 -16.96 19.56 -56.56
N ASN A 610 -17.62 20.68 -56.85
CA ASN A 610 -17.04 21.77 -57.64
C ASN A 610 -17.66 23.15 -57.35
N SER A 611 -17.53 23.67 -56.13
CA SER A 611 -17.64 25.12 -55.94
C SER A 611 -16.35 25.68 -55.35
N SER A 612 -15.68 26.57 -56.07
CA SER A 612 -14.48 27.31 -55.61
C SER A 612 -14.76 28.25 -54.43
N ILE A 613 -15.98 28.20 -53.89
CA ILE A 613 -16.56 29.17 -52.96
C ILE A 613 -16.65 28.56 -51.55
N GLN A 614 -16.76 27.23 -51.44
CA GLN A 614 -16.88 26.52 -50.16
C GLN A 614 -15.54 25.97 -49.68
N PRO A 615 -15.32 25.86 -48.35
CA PRO A 615 -14.18 25.11 -47.82
C PRO A 615 -14.21 23.65 -48.27
N LYS A 616 -13.03 23.08 -48.46
CA LYS A 616 -12.91 21.65 -48.76
C LYS A 616 -13.45 20.78 -47.62
N PRO A 617 -13.80 19.51 -47.87
CA PRO A 617 -14.16 18.60 -46.79
C PRO A 617 -13.02 18.44 -45.77
N LEU A 618 -13.35 18.51 -44.49
CA LEU A 618 -12.44 18.36 -43.36
C LEU A 618 -12.74 17.06 -42.62
N ALA A 619 -11.70 16.36 -42.18
CA ALA A 619 -11.82 15.23 -41.27
C ALA A 619 -11.17 15.57 -39.93
N LEU A 620 -11.90 15.34 -38.85
CA LEU A 620 -11.41 15.56 -37.49
C LEU A 620 -11.95 14.51 -36.52
N THR A 621 -11.16 14.10 -35.55
CA THR A 621 -11.70 13.30 -34.44
C THR A 621 -12.40 14.22 -33.44
N SER A 622 -13.39 13.69 -32.72
CA SER A 622 -14.25 14.48 -31.82
C SER A 622 -13.46 15.28 -30.78
N ALA A 623 -12.34 14.74 -30.32
CA ALA A 623 -11.46 15.36 -29.35
C ALA A 623 -10.35 16.23 -29.96
N ALA A 624 -10.26 16.41 -31.28
CA ALA A 624 -9.13 17.09 -31.91
C ALA A 624 -9.10 18.61 -31.66
N LEU A 625 -10.25 19.26 -31.72
CA LEU A 625 -10.36 20.71 -31.63
C LEU A 625 -11.73 21.17 -31.10
N GLU A 626 -11.74 22.35 -30.49
CA GLU A 626 -12.96 23.09 -30.15
C GLU A 626 -13.01 24.36 -31.02
N TRP A 627 -14.14 24.59 -31.70
CA TRP A 627 -14.31 25.76 -32.54
C TRP A 627 -14.40 27.03 -31.69
N VAL A 628 -13.66 28.08 -32.08
CA VAL A 628 -13.69 29.39 -31.43
C VAL A 628 -14.33 30.39 -32.38
N GLN A 629 -15.53 30.86 -32.03
CA GLN A 629 -16.29 31.81 -32.85
C GLN A 629 -16.81 32.97 -31.99
N PRO A 630 -16.01 34.03 -31.79
CA PRO A 630 -16.46 35.24 -31.10
C PRO A 630 -17.60 35.91 -31.86
N ALA A 631 -18.50 36.59 -31.14
CA ALA A 631 -19.55 37.39 -31.78
C ALA A 631 -18.91 38.55 -32.57
N PRO A 632 -19.27 38.74 -33.86
CA PRO A 632 -18.72 39.83 -34.65
C PRO A 632 -19.31 41.18 -34.19
N ILE A 633 -18.47 42.21 -34.20
CA ILE A 633 -18.87 43.63 -34.07
C ILE A 633 -18.55 44.36 -35.38
N ALA A 634 -19.18 45.51 -35.62
CA ALA A 634 -18.85 46.33 -36.79
C ALA A 634 -17.56 47.14 -36.55
N ILE A 635 -16.79 47.46 -37.61
CA ILE A 635 -15.64 48.37 -37.52
C ILE A 635 -16.01 49.71 -36.85
N GLN A 636 -17.23 50.22 -37.08
CA GLN A 636 -17.71 51.44 -36.45
C GLN A 636 -17.81 51.31 -34.92
N GLU A 637 -18.22 50.15 -34.43
CA GLU A 637 -18.27 49.85 -32.99
C GLU A 637 -16.85 49.65 -32.43
N LEU A 638 -15.99 48.92 -33.16
CA LEU A 638 -14.56 48.83 -32.80
C LEU A 638 -13.90 50.22 -32.74
N ASN A 639 -14.27 51.15 -33.61
CA ASN A 639 -13.74 52.51 -33.61
C ASN A 639 -14.20 53.31 -32.38
N ARG A 640 -15.36 53.01 -31.79
CA ARG A 640 -15.79 53.62 -30.52
C ARG A 640 -14.97 53.10 -29.35
N GLN A 641 -14.60 51.82 -29.38
CA GLN A 641 -13.86 51.15 -28.31
C GLN A 641 -12.35 51.40 -28.39
N ASN A 642 -11.78 51.38 -29.59
CA ASN A 642 -10.35 51.59 -29.87
C ASN A 642 -10.13 52.44 -31.14
N PRO A 643 -10.29 53.78 -31.05
CA PRO A 643 -10.12 54.68 -32.20
C PRO A 643 -8.71 54.64 -32.79
N GLN A 644 -7.68 54.53 -31.94
CA GLN A 644 -6.27 54.50 -32.38
C GLN A 644 -5.96 53.21 -33.16
N GLY A 645 -6.49 52.07 -32.73
CA GLY A 645 -6.36 50.80 -33.45
C GLY A 645 -7.01 50.85 -34.84
N VAL A 646 -8.22 51.39 -34.95
CA VAL A 646 -8.89 51.54 -36.25
C VAL A 646 -8.14 52.49 -37.19
N GLN A 647 -7.54 53.57 -36.66
CA GLN A 647 -6.67 54.46 -37.42
C GLN A 647 -5.44 53.75 -38.01
N ALA A 648 -4.90 52.74 -37.32
CA ALA A 648 -3.79 51.92 -37.81
C ALA A 648 -4.24 50.82 -38.78
N ILE A 649 -5.40 50.21 -38.55
CA ILE A 649 -5.91 49.06 -39.32
C ILE A 649 -6.41 49.45 -40.71
N LEU A 650 -7.28 50.46 -40.83
CA LEU A 650 -7.97 50.77 -42.09
C LEU A 650 -7.01 51.09 -43.26
N PRO A 651 -5.93 51.89 -43.09
CA PRO A 651 -4.97 52.10 -44.15
C PRO A 651 -4.27 50.81 -44.61
N ASN A 652 -4.02 49.87 -43.68
CA ASN A 652 -3.37 48.61 -43.98
C ASN A 652 -4.31 47.64 -44.73
N VAL A 653 -5.60 47.61 -44.36
CA VAL A 653 -6.63 46.89 -45.12
C VAL A 653 -6.68 47.42 -46.56
N TRP A 654 -6.78 48.75 -46.74
CA TRP A 654 -6.85 49.36 -48.07
C TRP A 654 -5.63 49.03 -48.94
N ARG A 655 -4.41 49.17 -48.39
CA ARG A 655 -3.17 48.82 -49.11
C ARG A 655 -3.12 47.34 -49.47
N THR A 656 -3.60 46.46 -48.59
CA THR A 656 -3.62 45.02 -48.83
C THR A 656 -4.56 44.66 -49.98
N LEU A 657 -5.72 45.30 -50.07
CA LEU A 657 -6.64 45.15 -51.20
C LEU A 657 -6.04 45.70 -52.52
N GLN A 658 -5.24 46.77 -52.46
CA GLN A 658 -4.53 47.27 -53.65
C GLN A 658 -3.40 46.33 -54.10
N GLN A 659 -2.65 45.76 -53.16
CA GLN A 659 -1.52 44.87 -53.44
C GLN A 659 -1.96 43.52 -54.00
N SER A 660 -3.14 43.04 -53.58
CA SER A 660 -3.76 41.82 -54.11
C SER A 660 -4.40 42.01 -55.48
N GLY A 661 -4.59 43.26 -55.92
CA GLY A 661 -5.26 43.61 -57.17
C GLY A 661 -6.79 43.63 -57.07
N ASP A 662 -7.35 43.50 -55.87
CA ASP A 662 -8.80 43.50 -55.64
C ASP A 662 -9.43 44.89 -55.79
N ILE A 663 -8.65 45.95 -55.58
CA ILE A 663 -9.06 47.34 -55.88
C ILE A 663 -7.94 48.08 -56.63
N PRO A 664 -8.26 49.11 -57.42
CA PRO A 664 -7.27 49.83 -58.22
C PRO A 664 -6.11 50.41 -57.39
N SER A 665 -4.89 50.26 -57.90
CA SER A 665 -3.72 50.91 -57.33
C SER A 665 -3.87 52.44 -57.42
N GLY A 666 -3.68 53.15 -56.31
CA GLY A 666 -3.90 54.60 -56.23
C GLY A 666 -3.70 55.15 -54.81
N GLN A 667 -3.97 56.44 -54.61
CA GLN A 667 -3.82 57.08 -53.29
C GLN A 667 -4.81 56.48 -52.28
N VAL A 668 -4.31 56.12 -51.09
CA VAL A 668 -5.14 55.66 -49.97
C VAL A 668 -6.08 56.80 -49.55
N PRO A 669 -7.41 56.58 -49.45
CA PRO A 669 -8.37 57.61 -49.05
C PRO A 669 -8.14 58.16 -47.64
N SER A 670 -8.80 59.29 -47.33
CA SER A 670 -8.81 59.82 -45.96
C SER A 670 -9.48 58.85 -44.98
N LEU A 671 -9.09 58.92 -43.70
CA LEU A 671 -9.61 58.03 -42.66
C LEU A 671 -11.13 58.10 -42.53
N GLU A 672 -11.72 59.30 -42.62
CA GLU A 672 -13.18 59.48 -42.55
C GLU A 672 -13.90 58.81 -43.74
N LYS A 673 -13.30 58.85 -44.94
CA LYS A 673 -13.85 58.15 -46.11
C LYS A 673 -13.76 56.63 -45.93
N MET A 674 -12.65 56.11 -45.40
CA MET A 674 -12.53 54.68 -45.10
C MET A 674 -13.52 54.22 -44.02
N LYS A 675 -13.71 54.99 -42.94
CA LYS A 675 -14.73 54.69 -41.91
C LYS A 675 -16.14 54.66 -42.47
N ALA A 676 -16.47 55.58 -43.38
CA ALA A 676 -17.78 55.61 -44.03
C ALA A 676 -18.02 54.39 -44.95
N GLN A 677 -16.98 53.91 -45.64
CA GLN A 677 -17.09 52.80 -46.60
C GLN A 677 -16.97 51.41 -45.96
N MET A 678 -16.15 51.28 -44.92
CA MET A 678 -15.83 50.00 -44.27
C MET A 678 -16.46 49.86 -42.88
N GLY A 679 -17.16 50.87 -42.37
CA GLY A 679 -17.64 50.92 -40.99
C GLY A 679 -18.59 49.77 -40.61
N SER A 680 -19.36 49.24 -41.57
CA SER A 680 -20.27 48.11 -41.36
C SER A 680 -19.61 46.74 -41.46
N TRP A 681 -18.31 46.67 -41.79
CA TRP A 681 -17.64 45.38 -41.96
C TRP A 681 -17.49 44.66 -40.62
N PRO A 682 -17.73 43.34 -40.58
CA PRO A 682 -17.65 42.57 -39.35
C PRO A 682 -16.19 42.31 -38.95
N VAL A 683 -15.89 42.48 -37.66
CA VAL A 683 -14.63 42.11 -37.04
C VAL A 683 -14.90 41.27 -35.79
N GLN A 684 -14.03 40.31 -35.52
CA GLN A 684 -14.05 39.52 -34.30
C GLN A 684 -12.82 39.86 -33.46
N MET A 685 -13.01 40.00 -32.15
CA MET A 685 -11.93 40.26 -31.20
C MET A 685 -11.57 38.97 -30.49
N VAL A 686 -10.33 38.51 -30.64
CA VAL A 686 -9.85 37.24 -30.07
C VAL A 686 -8.34 37.28 -29.85
N ASP A 687 -7.86 36.74 -28.74
CA ASP A 687 -6.43 36.59 -28.47
C ASP A 687 -5.90 35.34 -29.19
N VAL A 688 -5.50 35.50 -30.46
CA VAL A 688 -4.98 34.36 -31.26
C VAL A 688 -3.50 34.09 -31.02
N THR A 689 -2.83 34.97 -30.29
CA THR A 689 -1.40 34.85 -29.98
C THR A 689 -1.13 34.38 -28.56
N ASN A 690 -2.19 34.28 -27.74
CA ASN A 690 -2.17 33.82 -26.37
C ASN A 690 -1.28 34.70 -25.46
N ASP A 691 -1.24 36.00 -25.71
CA ASP A 691 -0.46 36.97 -24.93
C ASP A 691 -1.31 37.85 -23.99
N GLY A 692 -2.61 37.54 -23.89
CA GLY A 692 -3.59 38.26 -23.09
C GLY A 692 -4.21 39.47 -23.77
N ASN A 693 -3.76 39.85 -24.98
CA ASN A 693 -4.31 40.96 -25.73
C ASN A 693 -5.23 40.48 -26.86
N LEU A 694 -6.33 41.20 -27.08
CA LEU A 694 -7.25 40.87 -28.18
C LEU A 694 -6.68 41.35 -29.52
N ASP A 695 -6.60 40.42 -30.47
CA ASP A 695 -6.30 40.68 -31.87
C ASP A 695 -7.60 40.90 -32.67
N VAL A 696 -7.49 41.61 -33.80
CA VAL A 696 -8.61 41.94 -34.68
C VAL A 696 -8.62 40.98 -35.87
N VAL A 697 -9.64 40.14 -35.95
CA VAL A 697 -9.89 39.24 -37.09
C VAL A 697 -10.93 39.89 -37.99
N LEU A 698 -10.52 40.27 -39.20
CA LEU A 698 -11.36 40.90 -40.21
C LEU A 698 -11.56 39.93 -41.37
N THR A 699 -12.77 39.39 -41.52
CA THR A 699 -13.17 38.53 -42.63
C THR A 699 -14.02 39.32 -43.61
N ILE A 700 -13.55 39.45 -44.84
CA ILE A 700 -14.11 40.33 -45.86
C ILE A 700 -14.76 39.48 -46.96
N SER A 701 -16.05 39.72 -47.25
CA SER A 701 -16.75 39.05 -48.35
C SER A 701 -16.40 39.68 -49.71
N GLY A 702 -16.58 38.93 -50.80
CA GLY A 702 -16.45 39.46 -52.16
C GLY A 702 -17.33 40.69 -52.42
N SER A 703 -18.59 40.63 -52.00
CA SER A 703 -19.54 41.74 -52.08
C SER A 703 -19.10 42.99 -51.31
N ALA A 704 -18.47 42.82 -50.13
CA ALA A 704 -17.91 43.94 -49.38
C ALA A 704 -16.76 44.62 -50.14
N ILE A 705 -15.89 43.85 -50.79
CA ILE A 705 -14.80 44.38 -51.62
C ILE A 705 -15.36 45.10 -52.86
N ALA A 706 -16.31 44.49 -53.57
CA ALA A 706 -16.95 45.07 -54.76
C ALA A 706 -17.57 46.44 -54.46
N SER A 707 -18.18 46.61 -53.27
CA SER A 707 -18.79 47.87 -52.84
C SER A 707 -17.81 49.06 -52.72
N LEU A 708 -16.49 48.81 -52.70
CA LEU A 708 -15.48 49.86 -52.67
C LEU A 708 -15.16 50.47 -54.04
N THR A 709 -15.49 49.75 -55.12
CA THR A 709 -15.05 50.09 -56.48
C THR A 709 -16.18 50.60 -57.39
N GLN A 710 -17.44 50.30 -57.07
CA GLN A 710 -18.60 50.70 -57.90
C GLN A 710 -19.53 51.70 -57.18
N PRO A 711 -20.05 52.75 -57.87
CA PRO A 711 -21.15 53.56 -57.35
C PRO A 711 -22.44 52.73 -57.30
N LYS A 712 -23.23 52.89 -56.23
CA LYS A 712 -24.52 52.21 -55.99
C LYS A 712 -25.45 52.27 -57.22
N ASN A 713 -25.42 51.23 -58.04
CA ASN A 713 -26.47 50.92 -59.02
C ASN A 713 -27.05 49.56 -58.65
N GLU A 714 -28.35 49.54 -58.33
CA GLU A 714 -29.08 48.40 -57.76
C GLU A 714 -29.36 47.22 -58.71
N ASN A 715 -28.64 47.06 -59.82
CA ASN A 715 -28.89 45.96 -60.76
C ASN A 715 -27.60 45.42 -61.40
N LEU A 716 -26.88 44.60 -60.64
CA LEU A 716 -25.94 43.59 -61.15
C LEU A 716 -26.02 42.38 -60.22
N GLY A 717 -26.95 41.49 -60.51
CA GLY A 717 -27.04 40.20 -59.84
C GLY A 717 -25.92 39.26 -60.30
N ASN A 718 -25.38 38.52 -59.32
CA ASN A 718 -24.87 37.14 -59.42
C ASN A 718 -23.41 36.85 -59.86
N GLU A 719 -22.49 37.81 -59.99
CA GLU A 719 -21.05 37.48 -60.15
C GLU A 719 -20.16 37.77 -58.94
N ASP A 720 -20.35 38.87 -58.21
CA ASP A 720 -19.47 39.25 -57.08
C ASP A 720 -19.70 38.44 -55.78
N ASP A 721 -20.85 37.77 -55.63
CA ASP A 721 -21.11 36.80 -54.55
C ASP A 721 -20.40 35.45 -54.74
N LYS A 722 -19.62 35.28 -55.83
CA LYS A 722 -18.87 34.05 -56.11
C LYS A 722 -17.44 34.05 -55.56
N ILE A 723 -17.00 35.10 -54.86
CA ILE A 723 -15.65 35.17 -54.28
C ILE A 723 -15.70 34.72 -52.81
N ARG A 724 -14.92 33.69 -52.48
CA ARG A 724 -14.78 33.17 -51.11
C ARG A 724 -14.31 34.29 -50.16
N PRO A 725 -14.90 34.42 -48.96
CA PRO A 725 -14.42 35.36 -47.96
C PRO A 725 -12.93 35.16 -47.66
N ARG A 726 -12.21 36.26 -47.40
CA ARG A 726 -10.78 36.26 -47.09
C ARG A 726 -10.51 37.03 -45.81
N THR A 727 -9.56 36.55 -45.01
CA THR A 727 -9.31 37.05 -43.66
C THR A 727 -7.96 37.76 -43.53
N LEU A 728 -7.96 38.84 -42.77
CA LEU A 728 -6.78 39.52 -42.22
C LEU A 728 -6.84 39.45 -40.70
N ILE A 729 -5.70 39.16 -40.06
CA ILE A 729 -5.59 39.25 -38.59
C ILE A 729 -4.57 40.31 -38.23
N PHE A 730 -4.94 41.22 -37.33
CA PHE A 730 -4.13 42.32 -36.87
C PHE A 730 -3.87 42.26 -35.38
N ARG A 731 -2.65 42.63 -34.97
CA ARG A 731 -2.38 43.06 -33.60
C ARG A 731 -3.12 44.36 -33.28
N ALA A 732 -3.30 44.66 -32.00
CA ALA A 732 -3.91 45.91 -31.53
C ALA A 732 -3.24 47.19 -32.07
N ASN A 733 -1.96 47.13 -32.47
CA ASN A 733 -1.20 48.22 -33.06
C ASN A 733 -1.33 48.33 -34.60
N GLY A 734 -2.19 47.52 -35.23
CA GLY A 734 -2.42 47.51 -36.67
C GLY A 734 -1.40 46.70 -37.50
N LYS A 735 -0.46 45.99 -36.87
CA LYS A 735 0.44 45.05 -37.55
C LYS A 735 -0.33 43.82 -38.04
N ILE A 736 -0.23 43.51 -39.33
CA ILE A 736 -0.78 42.28 -39.91
C ILE A 736 0.04 41.07 -39.44
N ILE A 737 -0.62 40.06 -38.87
CA ILE A 737 -0.01 38.80 -38.43
C ILE A 737 -0.52 37.59 -39.20
N TYR A 738 -1.60 37.73 -39.96
CA TYR A 738 -2.10 36.73 -40.91
C TYR A 738 -2.78 37.41 -42.10
N ASN A 739 -2.62 36.84 -43.31
CA ASN A 739 -3.09 37.47 -44.56
C ASN A 739 -3.47 36.46 -45.65
N ASP A 740 -4.77 36.37 -45.98
CA ASP A 740 -5.28 35.60 -47.12
C ASP A 740 -5.12 36.31 -48.49
N PHE A 741 -4.83 37.61 -48.51
CA PHE A 741 -4.75 38.44 -49.73
C PHE A 741 -3.37 38.41 -50.40
N ILE A 742 -2.57 37.39 -50.13
CA ILE A 742 -1.27 37.23 -50.81
C ILE A 742 -1.53 36.87 -52.28
N PHE A 743 -0.94 37.61 -53.20
CA PHE A 743 -1.12 37.43 -54.64
C PHE A 743 -0.81 35.98 -55.06
N LYS A 744 -1.75 35.31 -55.74
CA LYS A 744 -1.69 33.89 -56.16
C LYS A 744 -1.62 32.85 -55.01
N SER A 745 -1.93 33.25 -53.78
CA SER A 745 -2.03 32.30 -52.67
C SER A 745 -3.33 31.50 -52.78
N GLU A 746 -3.23 30.18 -52.62
CA GLU A 746 -4.37 29.29 -52.42
C GLU A 746 -4.69 29.10 -50.93
N GLN A 747 -4.10 29.92 -50.05
CA GLN A 747 -4.36 29.86 -48.62
C GLN A 747 -5.63 30.62 -48.24
N ASN A 748 -6.47 29.98 -47.43
CA ASN A 748 -7.68 30.61 -46.90
C ASN A 748 -7.93 30.16 -45.45
N LEU A 749 -8.14 31.11 -44.54
CA LEU A 749 -8.48 30.78 -43.16
C LEU A 749 -9.89 30.17 -43.11
N THR A 750 -9.98 28.93 -42.67
CA THR A 750 -11.26 28.24 -42.53
C THR A 750 -11.85 28.44 -41.14
N ALA A 751 -11.00 28.43 -40.11
CA ALA A 751 -11.44 28.59 -38.73
C ALA A 751 -10.31 28.95 -37.77
N ILE A 752 -10.70 29.46 -36.60
CA ILE A 752 -9.87 29.56 -35.41
C ILE A 752 -10.37 28.48 -34.45
N ALA A 753 -9.44 27.70 -33.92
CA ALA A 753 -9.79 26.59 -33.04
C ALA A 753 -8.84 26.52 -31.85
N LYS A 754 -9.38 26.03 -30.73
CA LYS A 754 -8.59 25.65 -29.57
C LYS A 754 -8.24 24.18 -29.68
N LEU A 755 -6.96 23.86 -29.56
CA LEU A 755 -6.53 22.46 -29.56
C LEU A 755 -6.80 21.86 -28.19
N SER A 756 -7.45 20.70 -28.16
CA SER A 756 -7.62 19.92 -26.94
C SER A 756 -6.27 19.69 -26.25
N SER A 757 -6.21 19.88 -24.93
CA SER A 757 -4.99 19.84 -24.08
C SER A 757 -4.01 21.01 -24.19
N ASP A 758 -4.25 21.97 -25.10
CA ASP A 758 -3.49 23.22 -25.21
C ASP A 758 -4.40 24.41 -24.90
N GLN A 759 -3.87 25.45 -24.24
CA GLN A 759 -4.64 26.69 -24.05
C GLN A 759 -4.48 27.65 -25.23
N SER A 760 -3.49 27.44 -26.09
CA SER A 760 -3.25 28.28 -27.25
C SER A 760 -4.24 28.01 -28.39
N LEU A 761 -4.64 29.09 -29.06
CA LEU A 761 -5.42 29.02 -30.28
C LEU A 761 -4.54 28.70 -31.48
N ALA A 762 -5.13 28.01 -32.45
CA ALA A 762 -4.51 27.68 -33.72
C ALA A 762 -5.39 28.14 -34.89
N LEU A 763 -4.74 28.46 -36.00
CA LEU A 763 -5.39 28.80 -37.26
C LEU A 763 -5.50 27.54 -38.12
N LEU A 764 -6.72 27.19 -38.51
CA LEU A 764 -6.96 26.15 -39.50
C LEU A 764 -7.00 26.77 -40.90
N VAL A 765 -5.91 26.61 -41.64
CA VAL A 765 -5.69 27.23 -42.94
C VAL A 765 -5.80 26.18 -44.03
N GLU A 766 -6.71 26.36 -44.96
CA GLU A 766 -6.79 25.53 -46.15
C GLU A 766 -5.69 25.92 -47.14
N SER A 767 -5.05 24.97 -47.82
CA SER A 767 -4.07 25.24 -48.88
C SER A 767 -4.08 24.14 -49.93
N ALA A 768 -4.16 24.49 -51.22
CA ALA A 768 -4.10 23.59 -52.37
C ALA A 768 -5.01 22.36 -52.29
N ASN A 769 -4.65 21.31 -51.56
CA ASN A 769 -5.45 20.10 -51.34
C ASN A 769 -5.48 19.60 -49.88
N THR A 770 -4.97 20.37 -48.92
CA THR A 770 -4.82 19.95 -47.52
C THR A 770 -5.20 21.08 -46.56
N TYR A 771 -5.28 20.74 -45.28
CA TYR A 771 -5.34 21.71 -44.19
C TYR A 771 -3.97 21.86 -43.54
N ASN A 772 -3.66 23.06 -43.06
CA ASN A 772 -2.50 23.35 -42.24
C ASN A 772 -2.97 23.92 -40.92
N LEU A 773 -2.44 23.36 -39.83
CA LEU A 773 -2.68 23.85 -38.49
C LEU A 773 -1.53 24.78 -38.10
N LYS A 774 -1.74 26.09 -38.21
CA LYS A 774 -0.69 27.08 -37.90
C LYS A 774 -0.81 27.58 -36.47
N ARG A 775 0.32 27.63 -35.76
CA ARG A 775 0.40 28.12 -34.37
C ARG A 775 1.22 29.38 -34.29
N TRP A 776 0.90 30.24 -33.32
CA TRP A 776 1.68 31.44 -33.09
C TRP A 776 3.07 31.07 -32.55
N SER A 777 4.11 31.55 -33.22
CA SER A 777 5.50 31.44 -32.78
C SER A 777 5.91 32.72 -32.08
N GLU A 778 6.10 32.67 -30.76
CA GLU A 778 6.59 33.83 -30.00
C GLU A 778 7.98 34.26 -30.46
N THR A 779 8.83 33.31 -30.85
CA THR A 779 10.19 33.60 -31.33
C THR A 779 10.16 34.29 -32.70
N ASN A 780 9.38 33.77 -33.64
CA ASN A 780 9.35 34.28 -35.02
C ASN A 780 8.29 35.37 -35.25
N GLN A 781 7.42 35.62 -34.25
CA GLN A 781 6.35 36.62 -34.29
C GLN A 781 5.43 36.46 -35.52
N ARG A 782 5.08 35.21 -35.84
CA ARG A 782 4.22 34.82 -36.97
C ARG A 782 3.53 33.48 -36.71
N PHE A 783 2.49 33.19 -37.48
CA PHE A 783 1.88 31.86 -37.53
C PHE A 783 2.70 30.92 -38.43
N GLU A 784 3.10 29.77 -37.88
CA GLU A 784 3.85 28.72 -38.60
C GLU A 784 3.24 27.33 -38.43
#